data_AF-A0AAV6I460-F1
#
_entry.id   AF-A0AAV6I460-F1
#
_cell.length_a   1.000
_cell.length_b   1.000
_cell.length_c   1.000
_cell.angle_alpha   90.00
_cell.angle_beta   90.00
_cell.angle_gamma   90.00
#
_symmetry.space_group_name_H-M   'P 1'
#
loop_
_entity.id
_entity.type
_entity.pdbx_description
1 polymer ?
#
loop_
_entity_poly.entity_id
_entity_poly.type
_entity_poly.pdbx_seq_one_letter_code
_entity_poly.pdbx_strand_id
1 'polypeptide(L)'
;MWCTSEECGEVIAGAWCTDHRGSKQIILAQKLKKCREALKVWSRKRFGNNLEKIKELKSQLVFVQSKPFSNEIFLQEKAIKEELEITLLREEMYQHQRSRLNWIRYGDKNTSFFHATVTQRRQRNQLSKIRDSRGQWLTEEKEINGHLQDYFSSLFKASGSRDFNRVLRVVDNCITDEMNGLLTRMVSDPEIKEAAFQLGDLKAPGPNGFNGLFYQQFWDTVGLDVSKAVKEFFNDGSLLKDFNSTNLVLIPKVQFPESLSQLRPISLCNFCLKIITKVLANRLKRILKPVISPNQSAFVPGRMIQDSILVAHEAFHFLNRKKEGKESFMAVKLDFNKAYDRVEWAFLEAVMKKMGFADQWVTWVMECVSSVNFTVMANGEAKTNVCPEGGLRQGDPLSPYLFLLVKDVLSKLIQAGIDGEDLAGMRINRNCPTLSHIFFADDAILFLKAELKECCVIKGVLEEYGKASGQLINFEKSGVFFSSNMNDFDKQLCCDFLGVNLLKGDSKYLGLPSFWGRSKAEAYTFLVEKAMGKMQGWKNKLISLGGKETLIKSVVQGIPTYAMACFLLPKKLCDKLNALTRNFWWKGNPEDRGICWASWESLGKAKEDASRGSRASWAWLSLLHGRNLLFKGLRWQVQDGKNIDFWNDAWIPSLPNFKISMAKSVNSEINLVADVIDRSGQWDISKMGREIPQKVVDAILKIPLPHVKRPDHLVWHFNSSGIYTVNLVTISLTKRFWRVKEKSPNRLSN
;
A
#
# COMPACT_ATOMS: atom_id res chain seq x y z
N MET A 1 -18.99 2.68 6.73
CA MET A 1 -20.44 2.58 6.96
C MET A 1 -20.83 3.30 8.25
N TRP A 2 -20.48 2.82 9.45
CA TRP A 2 -20.94 3.46 10.71
C TRP A 2 -20.63 4.96 10.79
N CYS A 3 -19.41 5.34 10.37
CA CYS A 3 -18.93 6.71 10.33
C CYS A 3 -19.66 7.68 9.40
N THR A 4 -20.57 7.21 8.52
CA THR A 4 -21.36 8.09 7.65
C THR A 4 -22.64 8.59 8.34
N SER A 5 -22.91 8.13 9.56
CA SER A 5 -24.04 8.55 10.37
C SER A 5 -23.56 9.50 11.47
N GLU A 6 -24.14 10.69 11.59
CA GLU A 6 -23.79 11.66 12.63
C GLU A 6 -24.03 11.10 14.04
N GLU A 7 -25.12 10.32 14.22
CA GLU A 7 -25.43 9.55 15.44
C GLU A 7 -24.28 8.66 15.93
N CYS A 8 -23.38 8.21 15.03
CA CYS A 8 -22.24 7.38 15.42
C CYS A 8 -21.31 8.14 16.37
N GLY A 9 -21.07 9.43 16.10
CA GLY A 9 -20.25 10.29 16.94
C GLY A 9 -20.88 10.51 18.31
N GLU A 10 -22.19 10.71 18.36
CA GLU A 10 -22.94 10.88 19.62
C GLU A 10 -22.91 9.62 20.49
N VAL A 11 -23.09 8.44 19.90
CA VAL A 11 -23.00 7.15 20.62
C VAL A 11 -21.60 6.95 21.19
N ILE A 12 -20.56 7.30 20.42
CA ILE A 12 -19.18 7.21 20.89
C ILE A 12 -18.94 8.20 22.04
N ALA A 13 -19.28 9.48 21.86
CA ALA A 13 -19.12 10.51 22.88
C ALA A 13 -19.86 10.15 24.18
N GLY A 14 -21.11 9.71 24.09
CA GLY A 14 -21.92 9.28 25.24
C GLY A 14 -21.32 8.07 25.96
N ALA A 15 -20.84 7.06 25.21
CA ALA A 15 -20.17 5.91 25.81
C ALA A 15 -18.79 6.25 26.41
N TRP A 16 -18.14 7.32 25.92
CA TRP A 16 -16.80 7.74 26.34
C TRP A 16 -16.79 8.60 27.61
N CYS A 17 -17.91 9.24 27.94
CA CYS A 17 -18.10 10.09 29.13
C CYS A 17 -18.19 9.33 30.46
N THR A 18 -17.95 8.01 30.47
CA THR A 18 -17.99 7.24 31.71
C THR A 18 -16.66 7.28 32.44
N ASP A 19 -16.69 7.59 33.74
CA ASP A 19 -15.53 7.53 34.59
C ASP A 19 -15.17 6.08 34.98
N HIS A 20 -13.87 5.84 35.05
CA HIS A 20 -13.27 4.55 35.33
C HIS A 20 -12.09 4.75 36.29
N ARG A 21 -11.88 3.79 37.20
CA ARG A 21 -10.74 3.78 38.13
C ARG A 21 -9.65 2.85 37.62
N GLY A 22 -8.38 3.22 37.84
CA GLY A 22 -7.21 2.43 37.47
C GLY A 22 -6.14 3.28 36.77
N SER A 23 -5.13 2.60 36.21
CA SER A 23 -4.11 3.22 35.35
C SER A 23 -4.73 3.82 34.08
N LYS A 24 -4.02 4.72 33.41
CA LYS A 24 -4.51 5.35 32.17
C LYS A 24 -4.77 4.30 31.07
N GLN A 25 -3.95 3.26 31.00
CA GLN A 25 -4.14 2.11 30.12
C GLN A 25 -5.41 1.33 30.47
N ILE A 26 -5.69 1.05 31.76
CA ILE A 26 -6.92 0.36 32.20
C ILE A 26 -8.17 1.19 31.86
N ILE A 27 -8.13 2.49 32.14
CA ILE A 27 -9.23 3.42 31.83
C ILE A 27 -9.57 3.36 30.33
N LEU A 28 -8.55 3.46 29.47
CA LEU A 28 -8.74 3.38 28.02
C LEU A 28 -9.32 2.03 27.58
N ALA A 29 -8.81 0.91 28.11
CA ALA A 29 -9.32 -0.42 27.80
C ALA A 29 -10.81 -0.57 28.17
N GLN A 30 -11.21 -0.07 29.33
CA GLN A 30 -12.60 -0.12 29.79
C GLN A 30 -13.52 0.78 28.94
N LYS A 31 -13.09 2.00 28.60
CA LYS A 31 -13.82 2.89 27.69
C LYS A 31 -14.00 2.27 26.31
N LEU A 32 -12.96 1.66 25.75
CA LEU A 32 -13.03 0.93 24.48
C LEU A 32 -14.03 -0.24 24.55
N LYS A 33 -14.05 -0.99 25.66
CA LYS A 33 -15.01 -2.08 25.86
C LYS A 33 -16.46 -1.58 25.87
N LYS A 34 -16.77 -0.56 26.67
CA LYS A 34 -18.11 0.05 26.73
C LYS A 34 -18.53 0.64 25.39
N CYS A 35 -17.64 1.38 24.73
CA CYS A 35 -17.90 1.95 23.41
C CYS A 35 -18.25 0.86 22.39
N ARG A 36 -17.56 -0.28 22.42
CA ARG A 36 -17.86 -1.43 21.56
C ARG A 36 -19.24 -2.01 21.82
N GLU A 37 -19.64 -2.14 23.07
CA GLU A 37 -20.96 -2.65 23.47
C GLU A 37 -22.07 -1.69 23.01
N ALA A 38 -21.90 -0.39 23.24
CA ALA A 38 -22.81 0.65 22.79
C ALA A 38 -22.97 0.65 21.26
N LEU A 39 -21.85 0.62 20.51
CA LEU A 39 -21.85 0.56 19.05
C LEU A 39 -22.51 -0.73 18.52
N LYS A 40 -22.33 -1.87 19.18
CA LYS A 40 -23.01 -3.13 18.80
C LYS A 40 -24.53 -3.02 18.97
N VAL A 41 -24.99 -2.46 20.09
CA VAL A 41 -26.42 -2.26 20.35
C VAL A 41 -27.02 -1.27 19.36
N TRP A 42 -26.36 -0.12 19.15
CA TRP A 42 -26.77 0.87 18.16
C TRP A 42 -26.77 0.29 16.74
N SER A 43 -25.73 -0.44 16.34
CA SER A 43 -25.64 -1.01 15.00
C SER A 43 -26.75 -2.03 14.73
N ARG A 44 -27.13 -2.84 15.72
CA ARG A 44 -28.26 -3.77 15.58
C ARG A 44 -29.58 -3.04 15.39
N LYS A 45 -29.81 -1.98 16.17
CA LYS A 45 -31.04 -1.16 16.08
C LYS A 45 -31.13 -0.36 14.77
N ARG A 46 -30.01 0.20 14.31
CA ARG A 46 -29.98 1.16 13.18
C ARG A 46 -29.80 0.50 11.82
N PHE A 47 -28.95 -0.53 11.72
CA PHE A 47 -28.57 -1.12 10.42
C PHE A 47 -29.19 -2.48 10.13
N GLY A 48 -29.72 -3.20 11.13
CA GLY A 48 -30.49 -4.44 10.94
C GLY A 48 -29.94 -5.37 9.84
N ASN A 49 -30.83 -6.03 9.09
CA ASN A 49 -30.47 -6.75 7.87
C ASN A 49 -30.69 -5.84 6.65
N ASN A 50 -29.65 -5.11 6.21
CA ASN A 50 -29.73 -4.22 5.04
C ASN A 50 -30.35 -4.90 3.81
N LEU A 51 -30.14 -6.21 3.62
CA LEU A 51 -30.69 -6.95 2.48
C LEU A 51 -32.21 -7.12 2.56
N GLU A 52 -32.76 -7.31 3.76
CA GLU A 52 -34.22 -7.33 3.96
C GLU A 52 -34.81 -5.95 3.73
N LYS A 53 -34.18 -4.90 4.26
CA LYS A 53 -34.65 -3.53 4.04
C LYS A 53 -34.58 -3.12 2.56
N ILE A 54 -33.56 -3.54 1.82
CA ILE A 54 -33.49 -3.35 0.36
C ILE A 54 -34.65 -4.07 -0.35
N LYS A 55 -34.99 -5.30 0.07
CA LYS A 55 -36.12 -6.04 -0.51
C LYS A 55 -37.45 -5.33 -0.21
N GLU A 56 -37.64 -4.89 1.03
CA GLU A 56 -38.83 -4.17 1.47
C GLU A 56 -39.01 -2.86 0.71
N LEU A 57 -37.98 -2.00 0.65
CA LEU A 57 -38.02 -0.73 -0.08
C LEU A 57 -38.27 -0.93 -1.58
N LYS A 58 -37.73 -2.00 -2.18
CA LYS A 58 -38.04 -2.34 -3.59
C LYS A 58 -39.50 -2.74 -3.78
N SER A 59 -40.05 -3.55 -2.88
CA SER A 59 -41.46 -3.94 -2.92
C SER A 59 -42.38 -2.74 -2.71
N GLN A 60 -42.05 -1.84 -1.78
CA GLN A 60 -42.76 -0.59 -1.55
C GLN A 60 -42.69 0.32 -2.77
N LEU A 61 -41.52 0.45 -3.41
CA LEU A 61 -41.36 1.25 -4.63
C LEU A 61 -42.25 0.74 -5.77
N VAL A 62 -42.30 -0.58 -5.99
CA VAL A 62 -43.19 -1.19 -7.01
C VAL A 62 -44.66 -0.92 -6.68
N PHE A 63 -45.05 -1.02 -5.40
CA PHE A 63 -46.40 -0.73 -4.96
C PHE A 63 -46.78 0.75 -5.17
N VAL A 64 -45.90 1.70 -4.84
CA VAL A 64 -46.15 3.13 -5.07
C VAL A 64 -46.22 3.44 -6.57
N GLN A 65 -45.38 2.82 -7.39
CA GLN A 65 -45.40 2.97 -8.86
C GLN A 65 -46.62 2.35 -9.54
N SER A 66 -47.32 1.41 -8.87
CA SER A 66 -48.58 0.85 -9.37
C SER A 66 -49.80 1.74 -9.14
N LYS A 67 -49.68 2.82 -8.35
CA LYS A 67 -50.78 3.75 -8.09
C LYS A 67 -50.84 4.86 -9.15
N PRO A 68 -52.03 5.41 -9.44
CA PRO A 68 -52.19 6.53 -10.37
C PRO A 68 -51.41 7.77 -9.87
N PHE A 69 -50.85 8.53 -10.81
CA PHE A 69 -49.98 9.67 -10.52
C PHE A 69 -50.69 10.74 -9.67
N SER A 70 -50.06 11.10 -8.53
CA SER A 70 -50.42 12.26 -7.70
C SER A 70 -49.16 12.92 -7.14
N ASN A 71 -49.23 14.20 -6.76
CA ASN A 71 -48.09 14.90 -6.16
C ASN A 71 -47.62 14.23 -4.85
N GLU A 72 -48.53 13.67 -4.07
CA GLU A 72 -48.19 12.92 -2.85
C GLU A 72 -47.46 11.62 -3.16
N ILE A 73 -47.91 10.89 -4.18
CA ILE A 73 -47.28 9.65 -4.64
C ILE A 73 -45.89 9.93 -5.22
N PHE A 74 -45.71 11.05 -5.94
CA PHE A 74 -44.40 11.47 -6.45
C PHE A 74 -43.41 11.80 -5.33
N LEU A 75 -43.85 12.50 -4.28
CA LEU A 75 -43.02 12.80 -3.12
C LEU A 75 -42.66 11.54 -2.32
N GLN A 76 -43.62 10.62 -2.15
CA GLN A 76 -43.38 9.31 -1.53
C GLN A 76 -42.41 8.45 -2.36
N GLU A 77 -42.57 8.41 -3.68
CA GLU A 77 -41.67 7.68 -4.58
C GLU A 77 -40.25 8.23 -4.51
N LYS A 78 -40.11 9.57 -4.49
CA LYS A 78 -38.81 10.24 -4.34
C LYS A 78 -38.14 9.88 -3.01
N ALA A 79 -38.88 9.95 -1.89
CA ALA A 79 -38.36 9.60 -0.57
C ALA A 79 -37.91 8.14 -0.49
N ILE A 80 -38.71 7.20 -1.03
CA ILE A 80 -38.37 5.76 -1.07
C ILE A 80 -37.13 5.53 -1.95
N LYS A 81 -37.01 6.21 -3.09
CA LYS A 81 -35.83 6.14 -3.98
C LYS A 81 -34.57 6.66 -3.28
N GLU A 82 -34.66 7.77 -2.57
CA GLU A 82 -33.54 8.34 -1.81
C GLU A 82 -33.12 7.39 -0.68
N GLU A 83 -34.06 6.82 0.08
CA GLU A 83 -33.75 5.86 1.15
C GLU A 83 -33.16 4.55 0.58
N LEU A 84 -33.66 4.08 -0.56
CA LEU A 84 -33.13 2.91 -1.26
C LEU A 84 -31.70 3.16 -1.76
N GLU A 85 -31.42 4.32 -2.34
CA GLU A 85 -30.07 4.67 -2.81
C GLU A 85 -29.07 4.72 -1.65
N ILE A 86 -29.44 5.35 -0.53
CA ILE A 86 -28.61 5.38 0.69
C ILE A 86 -28.36 3.96 1.21
N THR A 87 -29.39 3.11 1.25
CA THR A 87 -29.27 1.75 1.76
C THR A 87 -28.39 0.88 0.86
N LEU A 88 -28.52 1.01 -0.47
CA LEU A 88 -27.66 0.35 -1.45
C LEU A 88 -26.20 0.81 -1.32
N LEU A 89 -25.95 2.12 -1.18
CA LEU A 89 -24.62 2.68 -0.92
C LEU A 89 -23.99 2.10 0.36
N ARG A 90 -24.77 1.97 1.43
CA ARG A 90 -24.31 1.37 2.69
C ARG A 90 -23.90 -0.10 2.49
N GLU A 91 -24.73 -0.89 1.82
CA GLU A 91 -24.42 -2.29 1.54
C GLU A 91 -23.18 -2.41 0.64
N GLU A 92 -23.03 -1.52 -0.34
CA GLU A 92 -21.83 -1.43 -1.17
C GLU A 92 -20.58 -1.16 -0.31
N MET A 93 -20.62 -0.16 0.57
CA MET A 93 -19.51 0.14 1.49
C MET A 93 -19.16 -1.06 2.38
N TYR A 94 -20.17 -1.81 2.86
CA TYR A 94 -19.97 -3.02 3.66
C TYR A 94 -19.21 -4.09 2.88
N GLN A 95 -19.67 -4.40 1.67
CA GLN A 95 -19.06 -5.43 0.83
C GLN A 95 -17.68 -4.99 0.34
N HIS A 96 -17.50 -3.71 0.01
CA HIS A 96 -16.21 -3.12 -0.33
C HIS A 96 -15.18 -3.34 0.79
N GLN A 97 -15.54 -3.00 2.04
CA GLN A 97 -14.64 -3.18 3.19
C GLN A 97 -14.26 -4.64 3.42
N ARG A 98 -15.17 -5.58 3.12
CA ARG A 98 -14.91 -7.03 3.20
C ARG A 98 -14.11 -7.58 2.02
N SER A 99 -14.26 -6.99 0.84
CA SER A 99 -13.55 -7.39 -0.38
C SER A 99 -12.04 -7.09 -0.34
N ARG A 100 -11.64 -6.05 0.41
CA ARG A 100 -10.25 -5.58 0.54
C ARG A 100 -9.59 -5.28 -0.82
N LEU A 101 -10.34 -4.65 -1.73
CA LEU A 101 -9.80 -4.09 -2.97
C LEU A 101 -9.45 -2.62 -2.74
N ASN A 102 -8.21 -2.21 -3.05
CA ASN A 102 -7.71 -0.86 -2.72
C ASN A 102 -7.77 0.13 -3.90
N TRP A 103 -8.08 -0.32 -5.11
CA TRP A 103 -7.91 0.47 -6.34
C TRP A 103 -9.19 1.17 -6.84
N ILE A 104 -10.34 0.91 -6.21
CA ILE A 104 -11.63 1.53 -6.57
C ILE A 104 -11.92 2.63 -5.54
N ARG A 105 -11.48 3.87 -5.81
CA ARG A 105 -11.87 4.99 -4.95
C ARG A 105 -13.14 5.68 -5.46
N TYR A 106 -13.46 5.68 -6.76
CA TYR A 106 -14.64 6.40 -7.29
C TYR A 106 -15.24 5.88 -8.63
N GLY A 107 -15.09 4.60 -9.01
CA GLY A 107 -15.31 4.19 -10.42
C GLY A 107 -16.25 3.02 -10.77
N ASP A 108 -16.66 2.16 -9.84
CA ASP A 108 -17.55 1.04 -10.20
C ASP A 108 -18.41 0.62 -8.99
N LYS A 109 -19.67 1.07 -8.99
CA LYS A 109 -20.67 0.81 -7.93
C LYS A 109 -21.29 -0.59 -8.02
N ASN A 110 -20.52 -1.60 -8.45
CA ASN A 110 -21.07 -2.93 -8.75
C ASN A 110 -20.92 -3.89 -7.55
N THR A 111 -22.01 -4.02 -6.76
CA THR A 111 -22.08 -4.97 -5.63
C THR A 111 -21.85 -6.43 -6.04
N SER A 112 -22.32 -6.86 -7.23
CA SER A 112 -22.20 -8.26 -7.68
C SER A 112 -20.74 -8.69 -7.88
N PHE A 113 -19.90 -7.78 -8.37
CA PHE A 113 -18.46 -8.02 -8.52
C PHE A 113 -17.78 -8.20 -7.15
N PHE A 114 -18.14 -7.36 -6.17
CA PHE A 114 -17.62 -7.48 -4.80
C PHE A 114 -18.09 -8.76 -4.13
N HIS A 115 -19.37 -9.13 -4.26
CA HIS A 115 -19.90 -10.38 -3.73
C HIS A 115 -19.14 -11.58 -4.31
N ALA A 116 -18.97 -11.64 -5.63
CA ALA A 116 -18.21 -12.69 -6.28
C ALA A 116 -16.76 -12.77 -5.77
N THR A 117 -16.10 -11.63 -5.61
CA THR A 117 -14.71 -11.56 -5.13
C THR A 117 -14.59 -12.01 -3.67
N VAL A 118 -15.53 -11.59 -2.81
CA VAL A 118 -15.60 -12.01 -1.41
C VAL A 118 -15.81 -13.53 -1.32
N THR A 119 -16.73 -14.09 -2.10
CA THR A 119 -16.99 -15.53 -2.14
C THR A 119 -15.75 -16.32 -2.57
N GLN A 120 -15.06 -15.88 -3.62
CA GLN A 120 -13.83 -16.52 -4.08
C GLN A 120 -12.72 -16.48 -3.01
N ARG A 121 -12.56 -15.34 -2.32
CA ARG A 121 -11.60 -15.23 -1.20
C ARG A 121 -11.96 -16.13 -0.02
N ARG A 122 -13.25 -16.25 0.32
CA ARG A 122 -13.70 -17.16 1.38
C ARG A 122 -13.39 -18.60 1.05
N GLN A 123 -13.72 -19.05 -0.16
CA GLN A 123 -13.39 -20.40 -0.62
C GLN A 123 -11.89 -20.68 -0.55
N ARG A 124 -11.05 -19.72 -0.97
CA ARG A 124 -9.60 -19.87 -0.92
C ARG A 124 -9.02 -19.89 0.50
N ASN A 125 -9.60 -19.13 1.42
CA ASN A 125 -9.11 -19.01 2.79
C ASN A 125 -9.72 -20.06 3.74
N GLN A 126 -10.72 -20.81 3.30
CA GLN A 126 -11.37 -21.82 4.12
C GLN A 126 -10.42 -23.00 4.33
N LEU A 127 -10.15 -23.31 5.59
CA LEU A 127 -9.37 -24.47 6.00
C LEU A 127 -10.34 -25.64 6.20
N SER A 128 -10.60 -26.40 5.13
CA SER A 128 -11.50 -27.55 5.16
C SER A 128 -10.80 -28.87 5.51
N LYS A 129 -9.54 -29.02 5.08
CA LYS A 129 -8.70 -30.18 5.37
C LYS A 129 -7.24 -29.78 5.40
N ILE A 130 -6.44 -30.48 6.20
CA ILE A 130 -4.99 -30.26 6.27
C ILE A 130 -4.26 -31.57 6.52
N ARG A 131 -3.06 -31.73 5.97
CA ARG A 131 -2.20 -32.87 6.28
C ARG A 131 -1.40 -32.63 7.55
N ASP A 132 -1.36 -33.64 8.41
CA ASP A 132 -0.48 -33.67 9.56
C ASP A 132 0.98 -34.02 9.17
N SER A 133 1.86 -34.12 10.17
CA SER A 133 3.27 -34.47 9.96
C SER A 133 3.48 -35.92 9.51
N ARG A 134 2.46 -36.79 9.60
CA ARG A 134 2.49 -38.20 9.16
C ARG A 134 1.90 -38.38 7.76
N GLY A 135 1.41 -37.30 7.14
CA GLY A 135 0.79 -37.31 5.82
C GLY A 135 -0.70 -37.65 5.81
N GLN A 136 -1.33 -37.80 6.98
CA GLN A 136 -2.76 -38.08 7.11
C GLN A 136 -3.59 -36.80 6.97
N TRP A 137 -4.71 -36.89 6.24
CA TRP A 137 -5.65 -35.78 6.12
C TRP A 137 -6.52 -35.66 7.38
N LEU A 138 -6.43 -34.52 8.05
CA LEU A 138 -7.33 -34.09 9.11
C LEU A 138 -8.49 -33.33 8.48
N THR A 139 -9.70 -33.80 8.74
CA THR A 139 -10.95 -33.17 8.27
C THR A 139 -11.86 -32.75 9.43
N GLU A 140 -11.68 -33.35 10.61
CA GLU A 140 -12.46 -32.98 11.79
C GLU A 140 -11.94 -31.70 12.42
N GLU A 141 -12.86 -30.84 12.84
CA GLU A 141 -12.51 -29.54 13.40
C GLU A 141 -11.69 -29.65 14.70
N LYS A 142 -11.97 -30.65 15.54
CA LYS A 142 -11.21 -30.89 16.78
C LYS A 142 -9.77 -31.28 16.48
N GLU A 143 -9.55 -32.17 15.52
CA GLU A 143 -8.22 -32.61 15.11
C GLU A 143 -7.42 -31.45 14.49
N ILE A 144 -8.06 -30.64 13.63
CA ILE A 144 -7.46 -29.45 13.04
C ILE A 144 -7.05 -28.45 14.13
N ASN A 145 -7.90 -28.22 15.14
CA ASN A 145 -7.60 -27.31 16.24
C ASN A 145 -6.44 -27.82 17.11
N GLY A 146 -6.40 -29.12 17.42
CA GLY A 146 -5.28 -29.74 18.13
C GLY A 146 -3.98 -29.59 17.34
N HIS A 147 -4.01 -29.90 16.05
CA HIS A 147 -2.85 -29.76 15.16
C HIS A 147 -2.35 -28.31 15.08
N LEU A 148 -3.26 -27.32 15.03
CA LEU A 148 -2.90 -25.90 15.07
C LEU A 148 -2.20 -25.53 16.38
N GLN A 149 -2.73 -25.99 17.51
CA GLN A 149 -2.16 -25.72 18.83
C GLN A 149 -0.75 -26.30 18.96
N ASP A 150 -0.57 -27.57 18.61
CA ASP A 150 0.73 -28.24 18.68
C ASP A 150 1.76 -27.57 17.76
N TYR A 151 1.32 -27.21 16.55
CA TYR A 151 2.18 -26.56 15.57
C TYR A 151 2.65 -25.17 16.01
N PHE A 152 1.76 -24.31 16.51
CA PHE A 152 2.15 -22.97 16.94
C PHE A 152 2.88 -22.98 18.29
N SER A 153 2.52 -23.89 19.20
CA SER A 153 3.24 -24.06 20.47
C SER A 153 4.67 -24.53 20.22
N SER A 154 4.87 -25.49 19.31
CA SER A 154 6.23 -25.94 18.94
C SER A 154 7.01 -24.90 18.13
N LEU A 155 6.35 -24.11 17.28
CA LEU A 155 7.00 -23.07 16.48
C LEU A 155 7.57 -21.94 17.34
N PHE A 156 6.82 -21.51 18.36
CA PHE A 156 7.18 -20.36 19.19
C PHE A 156 7.90 -20.74 20.49
N LYS A 157 8.21 -22.02 20.70
CA LYS A 157 8.94 -22.49 21.88
C LYS A 157 10.40 -22.05 21.80
N ALA A 158 10.92 -21.45 22.86
CA ALA A 158 12.32 -21.08 22.97
C ALA A 158 13.16 -22.36 23.06
N SER A 159 14.30 -22.38 22.38
CA SER A 159 15.18 -23.56 22.46
C SER A 159 16.22 -23.36 23.56
N GLY A 160 15.78 -23.45 24.82
CA GLY A 160 16.63 -23.57 26.02
C GLY A 160 17.71 -22.50 26.21
N SER A 161 18.67 -22.78 27.10
CA SER A 161 19.82 -21.91 27.35
C SER A 161 20.82 -21.99 26.19
N ARG A 162 21.00 -20.88 25.47
CA ARG A 162 21.92 -20.74 24.33
C ARG A 162 23.10 -19.87 24.72
N ASP A 163 24.31 -20.23 24.30
CA ASP A 163 25.49 -19.38 24.43
C ASP A 163 25.57 -18.40 23.26
N PHE A 164 25.41 -17.11 23.54
CA PHE A 164 25.48 -16.04 22.54
C PHE A 164 26.87 -15.40 22.44
N ASN A 165 27.78 -15.71 23.38
CA ASN A 165 28.98 -14.89 23.60
C ASN A 165 29.89 -14.82 22.38
N ARG A 166 30.02 -15.92 21.63
CA ARG A 166 30.87 -15.96 20.43
C ARG A 166 30.31 -15.08 19.31
N VAL A 167 29.01 -15.22 19.02
CA VAL A 167 28.30 -14.44 18.00
C VAL A 167 28.23 -12.95 18.35
N LEU A 168 28.12 -12.60 19.63
CA LEU A 168 28.06 -11.20 20.06
C LEU A 168 29.42 -10.47 19.98
N ARG A 169 30.54 -11.18 19.83
CA ARG A 169 31.87 -10.55 19.71
C ARG A 169 32.01 -9.68 18.46
N VAL A 170 31.36 -10.08 17.37
CA VAL A 170 31.38 -9.32 16.10
C VAL A 170 30.41 -8.14 16.10
N VAL A 171 29.60 -7.97 17.14
CA VAL A 171 28.62 -6.89 17.22
C VAL A 171 29.27 -5.64 17.80
N ASP A 172 29.44 -4.63 16.94
CA ASP A 172 29.95 -3.32 17.36
C ASP A 172 28.96 -2.55 18.23
N ASN A 173 29.50 -1.83 19.20
CA ASN A 173 28.78 -0.79 19.94
C ASN A 173 28.72 0.48 19.05
N CYS A 174 27.62 0.63 18.32
CA CYS A 174 27.44 1.67 17.30
C CYS A 174 26.38 2.72 17.68
N ILE A 175 25.67 2.52 18.78
CA ILE A 175 24.66 3.45 19.27
C ILE A 175 25.32 4.46 20.19
N THR A 176 25.31 5.74 19.78
CA THR A 176 25.88 6.84 20.56
C THR A 176 24.89 7.35 21.62
N ASP A 177 25.40 8.10 22.60
CA ASP A 177 24.55 8.75 23.62
C ASP A 177 23.55 9.74 23.00
N GLU A 178 23.93 10.43 21.92
CA GLU A 178 23.02 11.30 21.15
C GLU A 178 21.87 10.49 20.53
N MET A 179 22.17 9.33 19.94
CA MET A 179 21.15 8.43 19.41
C MET A 179 20.24 7.93 20.52
N ASN A 180 20.80 7.50 21.66
CA ASN A 180 20.02 7.08 22.82
C ASN A 180 19.10 8.21 23.33
N GLY A 181 19.61 9.43 23.46
CA GLY A 181 18.81 10.60 23.85
C GLY A 181 17.64 10.88 22.90
N LEU A 182 17.83 10.68 21.59
CA LEU A 182 16.75 10.78 20.60
C LEU A 182 15.69 9.68 20.76
N LEU A 183 16.14 8.45 21.04
CA LEU A 183 15.28 7.28 21.18
C LEU A 183 14.45 7.30 22.48
N THR A 184 15.06 7.70 23.60
CA THR A 184 14.48 7.65 24.95
C THR A 184 13.76 8.92 25.37
N ARG A 185 13.77 9.98 24.56
CA ARG A 185 13.05 11.22 24.87
C ARG A 185 11.56 10.97 25.18
N MET A 186 10.99 11.78 26.06
CA MET A 186 9.57 11.71 26.38
C MET A 186 8.67 11.90 25.14
N VAL A 187 7.61 11.10 25.05
CA VAL A 187 6.68 11.12 23.92
C VAL A 187 5.69 12.28 24.05
N SER A 188 5.47 13.00 22.94
CA SER A 188 4.54 14.14 22.88
C SER A 188 3.19 13.75 22.25
N ASP A 189 2.12 14.49 22.56
CA ASP A 189 0.79 14.23 21.95
C ASP A 189 0.79 14.37 20.41
N PRO A 190 1.49 15.35 19.81
CA PRO A 190 1.63 15.43 18.35
C PRO A 190 2.32 14.19 17.75
N GLU A 191 3.37 13.66 18.40
CA GLU A 191 4.07 12.45 17.94
C GLU A 191 3.15 11.22 17.97
N ILE A 192 2.31 11.11 19.01
CA ILE A 192 1.31 10.02 19.14
C ILE A 192 0.23 10.15 18.07
N LYS A 193 -0.30 11.36 17.86
CA LYS A 193 -1.29 11.64 16.82
C LYS A 193 -0.72 11.32 15.44
N GLU A 194 0.50 11.77 15.14
CA GLU A 194 1.15 11.47 13.87
C GLU A 194 1.28 9.96 13.66
N ALA A 195 1.73 9.21 14.67
CA ALA A 195 1.82 7.75 14.60
C ALA A 195 0.46 7.09 14.32
N ALA A 196 -0.62 7.53 14.99
CA ALA A 196 -1.97 7.02 14.77
C ALA A 196 -2.51 7.31 13.35
N PHE A 197 -2.19 8.48 12.79
CA PHE A 197 -2.64 8.89 11.45
C PHE A 197 -1.79 8.30 10.31
N GLN A 198 -0.55 7.90 10.58
CA GLN A 198 0.26 7.14 9.62
C GLN A 198 -0.18 5.67 9.47
N LEU A 199 -0.92 5.14 10.43
CA LEU A 199 -1.49 3.79 10.36
C LEU A 199 -2.68 3.76 9.39
N GLY A 200 -2.90 2.63 8.72
CA GLY A 200 -4.00 2.51 7.77
C GLY A 200 -5.39 2.49 8.44
N ASP A 201 -6.29 3.33 7.96
CA ASP A 201 -7.66 3.54 8.44
C ASP A 201 -8.53 2.26 8.42
N LEU A 202 -8.56 1.55 7.30
CA LEU A 202 -9.45 0.41 7.06
C LEU A 202 -8.77 -0.94 7.26
N LYS A 203 -7.58 -0.98 7.85
CA LYS A 203 -6.86 -2.23 8.15
C LYS A 203 -7.65 -3.09 9.13
N ALA A 204 -7.46 -4.41 9.06
CA ALA A 204 -8.18 -5.34 9.93
C ALA A 204 -7.86 -5.06 11.41
N PRO A 205 -8.88 -5.01 12.27
CA PRO A 205 -8.70 -4.73 13.69
C PRO A 205 -8.11 -5.94 14.43
N GLY A 206 -7.55 -5.68 15.61
CA GLY A 206 -7.16 -6.73 16.56
C GLY A 206 -8.37 -7.26 17.37
N PRO A 207 -8.13 -7.97 18.47
CA PRO A 207 -9.18 -8.51 19.34
C PRO A 207 -10.17 -7.46 19.86
N ASN A 208 -9.76 -6.20 19.98
CA ASN A 208 -10.64 -5.13 20.43
C ASN A 208 -11.68 -4.67 19.36
N GLY A 209 -11.55 -5.11 18.11
CA GLY A 209 -12.50 -4.83 17.04
C GLY A 209 -12.45 -3.41 16.44
N PHE A 210 -11.57 -2.52 16.91
CA PHE A 210 -11.45 -1.15 16.39
C PHE A 210 -10.34 -1.06 15.33
N ASN A 211 -10.69 -0.49 14.17
CA ASN A 211 -9.74 -0.17 13.10
C ASN A 211 -9.19 1.26 13.23
N GLY A 212 -8.26 1.66 12.37
CA GLY A 212 -7.65 2.99 12.42
C GLY A 212 -8.63 4.13 12.16
N LEU A 213 -9.67 3.90 11.36
CA LEU A 213 -10.70 4.88 11.06
C LEU A 213 -11.38 5.42 12.33
N PHE A 214 -11.65 4.56 13.30
CA PHE A 214 -12.21 4.96 14.59
C PHE A 214 -11.34 6.01 15.29
N TYR A 215 -10.04 5.73 15.40
CA TYR A 215 -9.11 6.64 16.08
C TYR A 215 -8.92 7.94 15.30
N GLN A 216 -8.78 7.86 13.98
CA GLN A 216 -8.50 9.03 13.14
C GLN A 216 -9.70 9.97 13.04
N GLN A 217 -10.91 9.43 12.93
CA GLN A 217 -12.12 10.25 12.79
C GLN A 217 -12.59 10.83 14.12
N PHE A 218 -12.51 10.08 15.21
CA PHE A 218 -13.00 10.50 16.53
C PHE A 218 -11.86 10.93 17.45
N TRP A 219 -10.73 11.39 16.88
CA TRP A 219 -9.53 11.75 17.65
C TRP A 219 -9.81 12.85 18.68
N ASP A 220 -10.71 13.78 18.39
CA ASP A 220 -11.05 14.85 19.32
C ASP A 220 -11.75 14.33 20.59
N THR A 221 -12.45 13.19 20.49
CA THR A 221 -13.08 12.51 21.62
C THR A 221 -12.12 11.54 22.32
N VAL A 222 -11.43 10.69 21.55
CA VAL A 222 -10.66 9.56 22.12
C VAL A 222 -9.17 9.86 22.31
N GLY A 223 -8.64 10.84 21.58
CA GLY A 223 -7.21 11.08 21.44
C GLY A 223 -6.51 11.46 22.74
N LEU A 224 -7.20 12.14 23.65
CA LEU A 224 -6.66 12.51 24.96
C LEU A 224 -6.40 11.27 25.83
N ASP A 225 -7.36 10.35 25.93
CA ASP A 225 -7.19 9.11 26.71
C ASP A 225 -6.19 8.16 26.05
N VAL A 226 -6.19 8.08 24.71
CA VAL A 226 -5.18 7.34 23.95
C VAL A 226 -3.78 7.88 24.25
N SER A 227 -3.60 9.20 24.21
CA SER A 227 -2.29 9.80 24.44
C SER A 227 -1.82 9.64 25.88
N LYS A 228 -2.72 9.73 26.87
CA LYS A 228 -2.42 9.44 28.28
C LYS A 228 -1.95 7.99 28.47
N ALA A 229 -2.66 7.02 27.89
CA ALA A 229 -2.29 5.61 28.00
C ALA A 229 -0.96 5.29 27.31
N VAL A 230 -0.69 5.89 26.15
CA VAL A 230 0.58 5.72 25.44
C VAL A 230 1.73 6.34 26.24
N LYS A 231 1.56 7.56 26.77
CA LYS A 231 2.57 8.21 27.62
C LYS A 231 2.87 7.42 28.90
N GLU A 232 1.85 6.84 29.53
CA GLU A 232 2.02 5.97 30.70
C GLU A 232 2.93 4.76 30.38
N PHE A 233 2.76 4.11 29.23
CA PHE A 233 3.67 3.05 28.78
C PHE A 233 5.13 3.54 28.66
N PHE A 234 5.36 4.71 28.08
CA PHE A 234 6.73 5.26 27.94
C PHE A 234 7.33 5.74 29.27
N ASN A 235 6.52 6.05 30.28
CA ASN A 235 6.99 6.36 31.63
C ASN A 235 7.36 5.10 32.41
N ASP A 236 6.42 4.15 32.48
CA ASP A 236 6.50 3.03 33.40
C ASP A 236 7.21 1.81 32.77
N GLY A 237 7.30 1.78 31.45
CA GLY A 237 7.86 0.66 30.68
C GLY A 237 7.01 -0.61 30.69
N SER A 238 5.76 -0.53 31.15
CA SER A 238 4.85 -1.67 31.29
C SER A 238 3.62 -1.55 30.41
N LEU A 239 3.19 -2.66 29.80
CA LEU A 239 2.07 -2.71 28.87
C LEU A 239 0.91 -3.53 29.45
N LEU A 240 -0.31 -2.99 29.35
CA LEU A 240 -1.51 -3.73 29.72
C LEU A 240 -1.66 -4.99 28.83
N LYS A 241 -1.82 -6.16 29.46
CA LYS A 241 -1.96 -7.46 28.77
C LYS A 241 -3.04 -7.46 27.67
N ASP A 242 -4.15 -6.77 27.92
CA ASP A 242 -5.24 -6.62 26.95
C ASP A 242 -4.80 -5.91 25.67
N PHE A 243 -3.86 -4.96 25.76
CA PHE A 243 -3.33 -4.26 24.59
C PHE A 243 -2.43 -5.16 23.74
N ASN A 244 -1.67 -6.07 24.35
CA ASN A 244 -0.80 -7.00 23.64
C ASN A 244 -1.47 -8.31 23.20
N SER A 245 -2.77 -8.47 23.46
CA SER A 245 -3.55 -9.57 22.90
C SER A 245 -3.66 -9.45 21.38
N THR A 246 -3.34 -10.52 20.66
CA THR A 246 -3.22 -10.49 19.20
C THR A 246 -3.92 -11.68 18.55
N ASN A 247 -4.73 -11.42 17.52
CA ASN A 247 -5.36 -12.49 16.73
C ASN A 247 -4.42 -12.94 15.62
N LEU A 248 -4.11 -14.24 15.53
CA LEU A 248 -3.27 -14.82 14.49
C LEU A 248 -4.15 -15.41 13.38
N VAL A 249 -4.18 -14.76 12.22
CA VAL A 249 -4.98 -15.20 11.06
C VAL A 249 -4.09 -15.85 10.02
N LEU A 250 -4.51 -16.99 9.48
CA LEU A 250 -3.77 -17.74 8.47
C LEU A 250 -4.15 -17.31 7.06
N ILE A 251 -3.14 -16.95 6.25
CA ILE A 251 -3.32 -16.60 4.83
C ILE A 251 -2.59 -17.62 3.95
N PRO A 252 -3.24 -18.22 2.94
CA PRO A 252 -2.58 -19.14 2.00
C PRO A 252 -1.43 -18.49 1.23
N LYS A 253 -0.23 -19.11 1.27
CA LYS A 253 0.91 -18.73 0.41
C LYS A 253 0.75 -19.26 -1.01
N VAL A 254 0.13 -20.43 -1.14
CA VAL A 254 -0.14 -21.12 -2.41
C VAL A 254 -1.64 -21.08 -2.74
N GLN A 255 -2.04 -21.60 -3.91
CA GLN A 255 -3.46 -21.66 -4.28
C GLN A 255 -4.23 -22.66 -3.41
N PHE A 256 -3.66 -23.85 -3.21
CA PHE A 256 -4.26 -24.95 -2.45
C PHE A 256 -3.29 -25.39 -1.34
N PRO A 257 -3.38 -24.81 -0.13
CA PRO A 257 -2.49 -25.18 0.96
C PRO A 257 -2.88 -26.55 1.51
N GLU A 258 -1.93 -27.49 1.53
CA GLU A 258 -2.11 -28.83 2.10
C GLU A 258 -1.52 -28.96 3.50
N SER A 259 -0.61 -28.05 3.90
CA SER A 259 0.08 -28.09 5.20
C SER A 259 0.20 -26.70 5.83
N LEU A 260 0.38 -26.65 7.16
CA LEU A 260 0.46 -25.40 7.91
C LEU A 260 1.68 -24.53 7.51
N SER A 261 2.73 -25.13 6.96
CA SER A 261 3.91 -24.40 6.47
C SER A 261 3.62 -23.56 5.23
N GLN A 262 2.61 -23.97 4.45
CA GLN A 262 2.10 -23.27 3.27
C GLN A 262 1.11 -22.15 3.62
N LEU A 263 0.79 -21.97 4.90
CA LEU A 263 0.05 -20.83 5.41
C LEU A 263 1.01 -19.80 6.00
N ARG A 264 0.64 -18.52 5.88
CA ARG A 264 1.36 -17.40 6.47
C ARG A 264 0.55 -16.88 7.66
N PRO A 265 1.10 -16.92 8.89
CA PRO A 265 0.44 -16.35 10.04
C PRO A 265 0.58 -14.82 10.00
N ILE A 266 -0.55 -14.10 10.09
CA ILE A 266 -0.59 -12.63 10.16
C ILE A 266 -1.15 -12.21 11.52
N SER A 267 -0.39 -11.36 12.21
CA SER A 267 -0.70 -10.86 13.54
C SER A 267 -1.59 -9.62 13.46
N LEU A 268 -2.87 -9.77 13.82
CA LEU A 268 -3.81 -8.68 13.96
C LEU A 268 -3.73 -8.08 15.37
N CYS A 269 -2.81 -7.14 15.53
CA CYS A 269 -2.58 -6.44 16.80
C CYS A 269 -3.65 -5.37 17.05
N ASN A 270 -3.94 -5.09 18.32
CA ASN A 270 -4.77 -3.95 18.71
C ASN A 270 -4.15 -2.63 18.23
N PHE A 271 -5.00 -1.68 17.86
CA PHE A 271 -4.53 -0.42 17.29
C PHE A 271 -3.72 0.41 18.29
N CYS A 272 -4.05 0.37 19.59
CA CYS A 272 -3.26 1.04 20.63
C CYS A 272 -1.81 0.54 20.68
N LEU A 273 -1.58 -0.78 20.66
CA LEU A 273 -0.24 -1.35 20.55
C LEU A 273 0.45 -0.88 19.26
N LYS A 274 -0.27 -0.86 18.13
CA LYS A 274 0.29 -0.37 16.86
C LYS A 274 0.72 1.09 16.93
N ILE A 275 0.05 1.94 17.71
CA ILE A 275 0.49 3.33 17.93
C ILE A 275 1.84 3.33 18.66
N ILE A 276 1.96 2.58 19.76
CA ILE A 276 3.20 2.46 20.55
C ILE A 276 4.35 1.94 19.68
N THR A 277 4.16 0.79 19.01
CA THR A 277 5.20 0.19 18.16
C THR A 277 5.51 1.06 16.94
N LYS A 278 4.55 1.86 16.45
CA LYS A 278 4.78 2.84 15.39
C LYS A 278 5.61 4.03 15.85
N VAL A 279 5.41 4.53 17.07
CA VAL A 279 6.27 5.57 17.67
C VAL A 279 7.70 5.04 17.79
N LEU A 280 7.89 3.85 18.36
CA LEU A 280 9.20 3.20 18.46
C LEU A 280 9.83 3.02 17.07
N ALA A 281 9.09 2.49 16.10
CA ALA A 281 9.58 2.29 14.74
C ALA A 281 9.99 3.61 14.07
N ASN A 282 9.22 4.69 14.25
CA ASN A 282 9.54 6.00 13.69
C ASN A 282 10.81 6.60 14.28
N ARG A 283 11.09 6.36 15.57
CA ARG A 283 12.33 6.78 16.22
C ARG A 283 13.52 5.95 15.75
N LEU A 284 13.40 4.62 15.76
CA LEU A 284 14.45 3.69 15.31
C LEU A 284 14.85 3.95 13.84
N LYS A 285 13.88 4.23 12.98
CA LYS A 285 14.11 4.52 11.56
C LYS A 285 15.07 5.69 11.32
N ARG A 286 15.17 6.66 12.24
CA ARG A 286 16.05 7.83 12.10
C ARG A 286 17.52 7.48 12.22
N ILE A 287 17.86 6.46 13.01
CA ILE A 287 19.24 6.04 13.27
C ILE A 287 19.64 4.77 12.50
N LEU A 288 18.71 4.17 11.76
CA LEU A 288 18.91 2.85 11.16
C LEU A 288 20.01 2.81 10.08
N LYS A 289 20.21 3.93 9.36
CA LYS A 289 21.16 4.00 8.25
C LYS A 289 22.63 3.80 8.68
N PRO A 290 23.15 4.48 9.73
CA PRO A 290 24.49 4.22 10.24
C PRO A 290 24.61 2.90 11.02
N VAL A 291 23.51 2.38 11.56
CA VAL A 291 23.51 1.20 12.43
C VAL A 291 23.55 -0.12 11.65
N ILE A 292 22.85 -0.20 10.51
CA ILE A 292 22.73 -1.43 9.72
C ILE A 292 23.79 -1.47 8.62
N SER A 293 24.46 -2.62 8.49
CA SER A 293 25.48 -2.90 7.48
C SER A 293 25.03 -2.52 6.06
N PRO A 294 25.92 -2.00 5.20
CA PRO A 294 25.56 -1.54 3.85
C PRO A 294 24.99 -2.66 2.96
N ASN A 295 25.37 -3.92 3.21
CA ASN A 295 24.91 -5.09 2.45
C ASN A 295 23.43 -5.46 2.69
N GLN A 296 22.73 -4.82 3.63
CA GLN A 296 21.30 -5.01 3.88
C GLN A 296 20.48 -3.86 3.29
N SER A 297 19.74 -4.12 2.21
CA SER A 297 19.02 -3.04 1.52
C SER A 297 17.56 -2.87 1.96
N ALA A 298 16.95 -3.88 2.59
CA ALA A 298 15.52 -3.84 2.90
C ALA A 298 15.19 -2.92 4.08
N PHE A 299 14.07 -2.19 3.97
CA PHE A 299 13.48 -1.34 5.02
C PHE A 299 14.37 -0.21 5.57
N VAL A 300 15.57 0.00 5.03
CA VAL A 300 16.45 1.11 5.42
C VAL A 300 16.15 2.35 4.57
N PRO A 301 15.90 3.53 5.18
CA PRO A 301 15.63 4.76 4.43
C PRO A 301 16.76 5.09 3.45
N GLY A 302 16.39 5.37 2.19
CA GLY A 302 17.33 5.75 1.13
C GLY A 302 18.04 4.58 0.44
N ARG A 303 17.78 3.32 0.83
CA ARG A 303 18.24 2.14 0.10
C ARG A 303 17.11 1.63 -0.81
N MET A 304 17.41 1.41 -2.09
CA MET A 304 16.43 1.02 -3.10
C MET A 304 16.51 -0.49 -3.36
N ILE A 305 15.36 -1.14 -3.59
CA ILE A 305 15.32 -2.58 -3.94
C ILE A 305 16.02 -2.86 -5.28
N GLN A 306 15.98 -1.88 -6.18
CA GLN A 306 16.60 -1.92 -7.49
C GLN A 306 18.12 -2.10 -7.38
N ASP A 307 18.77 -1.49 -6.38
CA ASP A 307 20.22 -1.58 -6.19
C ASP A 307 20.64 -3.02 -5.93
N SER A 308 19.94 -3.73 -5.03
CA SER A 308 20.23 -5.14 -4.73
C SER A 308 20.03 -6.03 -5.95
N ILE A 309 19.00 -5.75 -6.75
CA ILE A 309 18.71 -6.48 -8.00
C ILE A 309 19.86 -6.29 -8.98
N LEU A 310 20.28 -5.04 -9.22
CA LEU A 310 21.33 -4.73 -10.19
C LEU A 310 22.68 -5.36 -9.79
N VAL A 311 23.07 -5.25 -8.52
CA VAL A 311 24.32 -5.86 -8.02
C VAL A 311 24.27 -7.38 -8.13
N ALA A 312 23.16 -8.01 -7.72
CA ALA A 312 23.00 -9.47 -7.85
C ALA A 312 23.04 -9.92 -9.31
N HIS A 313 22.42 -9.16 -10.22
CA HIS A 313 22.45 -9.46 -11.66
C HIS A 313 23.83 -9.33 -12.27
N GLU A 314 24.61 -8.31 -11.90
CA GLU A 314 25.99 -8.16 -12.38
C GLU A 314 26.87 -9.30 -11.85
N ALA A 315 26.68 -9.68 -10.59
CA ALA A 315 27.34 -10.83 -9.99
C ALA A 315 27.02 -12.16 -10.71
N PHE A 316 25.73 -12.41 -11.02
CA PHE A 316 25.34 -13.57 -11.83
C PHE A 316 25.87 -13.48 -13.26
N HIS A 317 25.94 -12.29 -13.86
CA HIS A 317 26.52 -12.11 -15.19
C HIS A 317 28.00 -12.50 -15.21
N PHE A 318 28.75 -12.04 -14.20
CA PHE A 318 30.15 -12.38 -14.01
C PHE A 318 30.37 -13.90 -13.92
N LEU A 319 29.61 -14.61 -13.07
CA LEU A 319 29.71 -16.07 -12.93
C LEU A 319 29.50 -16.80 -14.27
N ASN A 320 28.56 -16.32 -15.09
CA ASN A 320 28.27 -16.90 -16.40
C ASN A 320 29.33 -16.58 -17.47
N ARG A 321 30.01 -15.44 -17.35
CA ARG A 321 31.08 -15.04 -18.27
C ARG A 321 32.44 -15.64 -17.90
N LYS A 322 32.63 -16.03 -16.65
CA LYS A 322 33.85 -16.67 -16.14
C LYS A 322 33.97 -18.10 -16.69
N LYS A 323 34.51 -18.24 -17.91
CA LYS A 323 34.72 -19.52 -18.61
C LYS A 323 36.14 -20.08 -18.46
N GLU A 324 37.10 -19.24 -18.07
CA GLU A 324 38.52 -19.59 -18.00
C GLU A 324 39.17 -19.02 -16.72
N GLY A 325 40.29 -19.62 -16.32
CA GLY A 325 41.08 -19.27 -15.14
C GLY A 325 41.02 -20.32 -14.04
N LYS A 326 42.01 -20.28 -13.15
CA LYS A 326 42.20 -21.26 -12.06
C LYS A 326 41.19 -21.10 -10.92
N GLU A 327 40.68 -19.90 -10.71
CA GLU A 327 39.72 -19.61 -9.63
C GLU A 327 38.28 -19.76 -10.13
N SER A 328 37.47 -20.46 -9.34
CA SER A 328 36.03 -20.64 -9.53
C SER A 328 35.28 -19.98 -8.37
N PHE A 329 34.07 -19.49 -8.65
CA PHE A 329 33.26 -18.74 -7.68
C PHE A 329 31.85 -19.33 -7.61
N MET A 330 31.18 -19.09 -6.50
CA MET A 330 29.80 -19.51 -6.29
C MET A 330 28.95 -18.41 -5.64
N ALA A 331 27.66 -18.41 -5.98
CA ALA A 331 26.64 -17.60 -5.32
C ALA A 331 25.64 -18.53 -4.62
N VAL A 332 25.60 -18.49 -3.29
CA VAL A 332 24.72 -19.31 -2.46
C VAL A 332 23.48 -18.50 -2.11
N LYS A 333 22.33 -18.87 -2.66
CA LYS A 333 21.04 -18.31 -2.28
C LYS A 333 20.48 -19.07 -1.08
N LEU A 334 20.27 -18.37 0.03
CA LEU A 334 19.74 -18.92 1.26
C LEU A 334 18.24 -18.59 1.41
N ASP A 335 17.47 -19.60 1.81
CA ASP A 335 16.07 -19.46 2.22
C ASP A 335 15.96 -19.74 3.73
N PHE A 336 15.25 -18.90 4.49
CA PHE A 336 15.10 -19.06 5.94
C PHE A 336 13.72 -19.63 6.29
N ASN A 337 13.71 -20.69 7.08
CA ASN A 337 12.48 -21.32 7.57
C ASN A 337 11.74 -20.38 8.52
N LYS A 338 10.69 -19.70 8.03
CA LYS A 338 9.84 -18.80 8.82
C LYS A 338 10.69 -17.78 9.61
N ALA A 339 11.50 -17.02 8.89
CA ALA A 339 12.55 -16.17 9.45
C ALA A 339 12.11 -15.27 10.62
N TYR A 340 10.90 -14.71 10.57
CA TYR A 340 10.35 -13.87 11.63
C TYR A 340 9.90 -14.68 12.85
N ASP A 341 9.23 -15.82 12.62
CA ASP A 341 8.51 -16.55 13.66
C ASP A 341 9.47 -17.32 14.60
N ARG A 342 10.75 -17.46 14.22
CA ARG A 342 11.77 -18.23 14.96
C ARG A 342 12.82 -17.38 15.69
N VAL A 343 12.73 -16.05 15.62
CA VAL A 343 13.73 -15.17 16.27
C VAL A 343 13.69 -15.35 17.78
N GLU A 344 14.81 -15.71 18.39
CA GLU A 344 14.94 -15.86 19.83
C GLU A 344 14.96 -14.48 20.52
N TRP A 345 14.08 -14.29 21.52
CA TRP A 345 13.94 -12.99 22.19
C TRP A 345 15.16 -12.63 23.04
N ALA A 346 15.73 -13.61 23.76
CA ALA A 346 16.95 -13.41 24.55
C ALA A 346 18.13 -12.96 23.67
N PHE A 347 18.21 -13.51 22.45
CA PHE A 347 19.23 -13.08 21.49
C PHE A 347 19.00 -11.65 21.00
N LEU A 348 17.76 -11.28 20.65
CA LEU A 348 17.42 -9.91 20.27
C LEU A 348 17.78 -8.90 21.36
N GLU A 349 17.45 -9.20 22.62
CA GLU A 349 17.79 -8.36 23.77
C GLU A 349 19.32 -8.20 23.91
N ALA A 350 20.05 -9.31 23.85
CA ALA A 350 21.51 -9.31 23.98
C ALA A 350 22.19 -8.52 22.84
N VAL A 351 21.68 -8.62 21.61
CA VAL A 351 22.15 -7.83 20.46
C VAL A 351 21.92 -6.34 20.70
N MET A 352 20.73 -5.92 21.13
CA MET A 352 20.46 -4.51 21.40
C MET A 352 21.37 -3.95 22.51
N LYS A 353 21.55 -4.69 23.61
CA LYS A 353 22.47 -4.29 24.68
C LYS A 353 23.91 -4.17 24.18
N LYS A 354 24.37 -5.14 23.40
CA LYS A 354 25.74 -5.13 22.84
C LYS A 354 25.98 -3.99 21.85
N MET A 355 24.94 -3.60 21.09
CA MET A 355 25.00 -2.47 20.18
C MET A 355 25.04 -1.11 20.88
N GLY A 356 24.74 -1.04 22.18
CA GLY A 356 24.76 0.18 22.99
C GLY A 356 23.40 0.86 23.19
N PHE A 357 22.29 0.19 22.89
CA PHE A 357 20.96 0.76 23.18
C PHE A 357 20.77 0.93 24.69
N ALA A 358 20.23 2.07 25.11
CA ALA A 358 19.90 2.33 26.50
C ALA A 358 18.92 1.28 27.06
N ASP A 359 19.10 0.88 28.32
CA ASP A 359 18.27 -0.15 28.96
C ASP A 359 16.78 0.19 28.90
N GLN A 360 16.42 1.46 29.09
CA GLN A 360 15.04 1.94 28.98
C GLN A 360 14.43 1.63 27.59
N TRP A 361 15.19 1.85 26.51
CA TRP A 361 14.73 1.52 25.15
C TRP A 361 14.55 0.01 24.98
N VAL A 362 15.51 -0.77 25.46
CA VAL A 362 15.46 -2.23 25.44
C VAL A 362 14.22 -2.73 26.18
N THR A 363 13.93 -2.21 27.37
CA THR A 363 12.72 -2.55 28.14
C THR A 363 11.46 -2.27 27.36
N TRP A 364 11.30 -1.09 26.73
CA TRP A 364 10.11 -0.78 25.94
C TRP A 364 9.91 -1.73 24.76
N VAL A 365 10.99 -2.04 24.04
CA VAL A 365 10.94 -2.96 22.89
C VAL A 365 10.60 -4.36 23.37
N MET A 366 11.27 -4.86 24.41
CA MET A 366 11.07 -6.20 24.93
C MET A 366 9.68 -6.36 25.53
N GLU A 367 9.16 -5.37 26.26
CA GLU A 367 7.79 -5.39 26.78
C GLU A 367 6.77 -5.53 25.64
N CYS A 368 6.96 -4.83 24.51
CA CYS A 368 6.09 -5.00 23.36
C CYS A 368 6.20 -6.40 22.76
N VAL A 369 7.39 -7.00 22.69
CA VAL A 369 7.65 -8.26 21.98
C VAL A 369 7.27 -9.47 22.84
N SER A 370 7.68 -9.50 24.11
CA SER A 370 7.63 -10.69 24.97
C SER A 370 6.30 -10.89 25.70
N SER A 371 5.55 -9.82 26.00
CA SER A 371 4.28 -9.89 26.76
C SER A 371 3.06 -10.27 25.90
N VAL A 372 3.27 -10.76 24.68
CA VAL A 372 2.21 -11.03 23.71
C VAL A 372 1.45 -12.32 24.03
N ASN A 373 0.15 -12.33 23.75
CA ASN A 373 -0.67 -13.54 23.77
C ASN A 373 -1.38 -13.70 22.41
N PHE A 374 -1.21 -14.85 21.76
CA PHE A 374 -1.82 -15.13 20.47
C PHE A 374 -3.09 -15.95 20.61
N THR A 375 -4.18 -15.47 20.01
CA THR A 375 -5.38 -16.27 19.74
C THR A 375 -5.38 -16.66 18.27
N VAL A 376 -5.19 -17.94 17.98
CA VAL A 376 -5.19 -18.47 16.61
C VAL A 376 -6.61 -18.49 16.08
N MET A 377 -6.81 -17.82 14.94
CA MET A 377 -8.09 -17.71 14.26
C MET A 377 -8.10 -18.63 13.03
N ALA A 378 -9.06 -19.55 12.97
CA ALA A 378 -9.33 -20.37 11.79
C ALA A 378 -10.79 -20.26 11.39
N ASN A 379 -11.06 -20.13 10.08
CA ASN A 379 -12.41 -20.00 9.52
C ASN A 379 -13.28 -18.88 10.15
N GLY A 380 -12.66 -17.86 10.73
CA GLY A 380 -13.35 -16.71 11.35
C GLY A 380 -13.63 -16.85 12.84
N GLU A 381 -13.19 -17.95 13.46
CA GLU A 381 -13.42 -18.25 14.87
C GLU A 381 -12.10 -18.42 15.63
N ALA A 382 -12.12 -18.09 16.92
CA ALA A 382 -11.00 -18.32 17.82
C ALA A 382 -10.92 -19.82 18.14
N LYS A 383 -9.76 -20.42 17.90
CA LYS A 383 -9.56 -21.87 18.07
C LYS A 383 -8.70 -22.22 19.26
N THR A 384 -7.55 -21.58 19.41
CA THR A 384 -6.59 -21.89 20.48
C THR A 384 -5.79 -20.66 20.89
N ASN A 385 -5.29 -20.65 22.13
CA ASN A 385 -4.42 -19.61 22.65
C ASN A 385 -3.00 -20.16 22.79
N VAL A 386 -2.02 -19.35 22.41
CA VAL A 386 -0.60 -19.70 22.47
C VAL A 386 0.16 -18.52 23.07
N CYS A 387 0.89 -18.77 24.14
CA CYS A 387 1.88 -17.86 24.68
C CYS A 387 3.23 -18.17 24.02
N PRO A 388 3.71 -17.34 23.09
CA PRO A 388 5.01 -17.56 22.46
C PRO A 388 6.15 -17.27 23.43
N GLU A 389 7.28 -17.93 23.21
CA GLU A 389 8.55 -17.66 23.90
C GLU A 389 9.60 -17.06 22.92
N GLY A 390 9.24 -16.97 21.64
CA GLY A 390 10.07 -16.43 20.57
C GLY A 390 9.25 -16.00 19.35
N GLY A 391 9.92 -15.31 18.43
CA GLY A 391 9.37 -14.85 17.15
C GLY A 391 8.92 -13.38 17.16
N LEU A 392 8.86 -12.79 15.97
CA LEU A 392 8.43 -11.41 15.73
C LEU A 392 7.09 -11.39 14.98
N ARG A 393 6.20 -10.46 15.38
CA ARG A 393 4.85 -10.35 14.82
C ARG A 393 4.87 -9.92 13.36
N GLN A 394 4.23 -10.69 12.49
CA GLN A 394 4.04 -10.33 11.08
C GLN A 394 2.87 -9.36 10.93
N GLY A 395 3.15 -8.10 10.59
CA GLY A 395 2.16 -7.04 10.46
C GLY A 395 2.22 -5.96 11.55
N ASP A 396 3.14 -6.10 12.49
CA ASP A 396 3.50 -5.03 13.43
C ASP A 396 4.50 -4.04 12.79
N PRO A 397 4.35 -2.72 13.00
CA PRO A 397 5.27 -1.72 12.45
C PRO A 397 6.73 -1.82 12.90
N LEU A 398 7.01 -2.34 14.10
CA LEU A 398 8.35 -2.38 14.69
C LEU A 398 9.12 -3.65 14.28
N SER A 399 8.43 -4.80 14.19
CA SER A 399 9.03 -6.10 13.87
C SER A 399 10.02 -6.12 12.69
N PRO A 400 9.78 -5.45 11.54
CA PRO A 400 10.72 -5.49 10.42
C PRO A 400 12.09 -4.90 10.79
N TYR A 401 12.13 -3.85 11.62
CA TYR A 401 13.37 -3.19 12.01
C TYR A 401 14.14 -4.01 13.05
N LEU A 402 13.43 -4.63 14.00
CA LEU A 402 14.06 -5.56 14.96
C LEU A 402 14.66 -6.77 14.25
N PHE A 403 13.98 -7.27 13.22
CA PHE A 403 14.51 -8.33 12.37
C PHE A 403 15.81 -7.91 11.68
N LEU A 404 15.94 -6.66 11.24
CA LEU A 404 17.19 -6.17 10.66
C LEU A 404 18.34 -6.19 11.67
N LEU A 405 18.12 -5.79 12.93
CA LEU A 405 19.15 -5.82 13.97
C LEU A 405 19.69 -7.24 14.18
N VAL A 406 18.80 -8.22 14.26
CA VAL A 406 19.17 -9.64 14.39
C VAL A 406 19.92 -10.12 13.14
N LYS A 407 19.41 -9.79 11.95
CA LYS A 407 19.99 -10.22 10.68
C LYS A 407 21.35 -9.57 10.40
N ASP A 408 21.59 -8.37 10.92
CA ASP A 408 22.85 -7.66 10.79
C ASP A 408 24.00 -8.42 11.46
N VAL A 409 23.72 -9.18 12.53
CA VAL A 409 24.73 -10.04 13.16
C VAL A 409 25.30 -11.07 12.20
N LEU A 410 24.46 -11.67 11.34
CA LEU A 410 24.95 -12.57 10.28
C LEU A 410 25.83 -11.82 9.27
N SER A 411 25.47 -10.57 8.94
CA SER A 411 26.28 -9.72 8.06
C SER A 411 27.67 -9.49 8.64
N LYS A 412 27.74 -9.19 9.95
CA LYS A 412 29.01 -8.97 10.66
C LYS A 412 29.83 -10.24 10.82
N LEU A 413 29.22 -11.40 11.06
CA LEU A 413 29.93 -12.68 11.10
C LEU A 413 30.59 -13.01 9.76
N ILE A 414 29.88 -12.80 8.65
CA ILE A 414 30.45 -13.01 7.31
C ILE A 414 31.58 -12.00 7.05
N GLN A 415 31.38 -10.74 7.41
CA GLN A 415 32.41 -9.71 7.23
C GLN A 415 33.66 -10.01 8.05
N ALA A 416 33.52 -10.46 9.30
CA ALA A 416 34.65 -10.90 10.12
C ALA A 416 35.43 -12.06 9.48
N GLY A 417 34.75 -12.99 8.80
CA GLY A 417 35.41 -14.03 8.02
C GLY A 417 36.16 -13.52 6.79
N ILE A 418 35.66 -12.45 6.15
CA ILE A 418 36.35 -11.77 5.04
C ILE A 418 37.58 -11.02 5.56
N ASP A 419 37.43 -10.26 6.65
CA ASP A 419 38.49 -9.45 7.24
C ASP A 419 39.60 -10.33 7.85
N GLY A 420 39.24 -11.52 8.33
CA GLY A 420 40.18 -12.54 8.82
C GLY A 420 40.80 -13.42 7.72
N GLU A 421 40.49 -13.18 6.45
CA GLU A 421 40.94 -13.96 5.28
C GLU A 421 40.51 -15.45 5.27
N ASP A 422 39.55 -15.83 6.12
CA ASP A 422 38.92 -17.16 6.11
C ASP A 422 37.96 -17.33 4.93
N LEU A 423 37.38 -16.22 4.46
CA LEU A 423 36.55 -16.12 3.26
C LEU A 423 37.16 -15.11 2.29
N ALA A 424 37.25 -15.43 1.00
CA ALA A 424 37.79 -14.48 0.02
C ALA A 424 36.73 -13.55 -0.58
N GLY A 425 35.46 -13.98 -0.59
CA GLY A 425 34.38 -13.31 -1.31
C GLY A 425 34.58 -13.30 -2.83
N MET A 426 33.86 -12.43 -3.54
CA MET A 426 33.94 -12.31 -5.00
C MET A 426 34.24 -10.89 -5.46
N ARG A 427 35.27 -10.72 -6.30
CA ARG A 427 35.57 -9.44 -6.98
C ARG A 427 35.26 -9.55 -8.46
N ILE A 428 34.31 -8.74 -8.94
CA ILE A 428 33.90 -8.72 -10.35
C ILE A 428 35.01 -8.12 -11.24
N ASN A 429 35.72 -7.11 -10.73
CA ASN A 429 36.85 -6.45 -11.39
C ASN A 429 37.89 -6.02 -10.33
N ARG A 430 39.13 -5.73 -10.73
CA ARG A 430 40.25 -5.32 -9.85
C ARG A 430 39.92 -4.09 -9.00
N ASN A 431 39.14 -3.14 -9.55
CA ASN A 431 38.76 -1.90 -8.87
C ASN A 431 37.40 -2.00 -8.16
N CYS A 432 36.76 -3.17 -8.18
CA CYS A 432 35.46 -3.39 -7.55
C CYS A 432 35.66 -3.85 -6.09
N PRO A 433 34.86 -3.38 -5.13
CA PRO A 433 34.89 -3.92 -3.77
C PRO A 433 34.61 -5.43 -3.77
N THR A 434 35.16 -6.13 -2.78
CA THR A 434 34.83 -7.53 -2.54
C THR A 434 33.36 -7.66 -2.17
N LEU A 435 32.62 -8.41 -2.98
CA LEU A 435 31.23 -8.75 -2.72
C LEU A 435 31.20 -10.06 -1.92
N SER A 436 30.75 -9.99 -0.67
CA SER A 436 30.60 -11.13 0.23
C SER A 436 29.14 -11.62 0.33
N HIS A 437 28.20 -10.68 0.47
CA HIS A 437 26.78 -10.99 0.61
C HIS A 437 25.88 -9.81 0.24
N ILE A 438 24.64 -10.13 -0.13
CA ILE A 438 23.55 -9.17 -0.36
C ILE A 438 22.32 -9.68 0.39
N PHE A 439 21.80 -8.86 1.30
CA PHE A 439 20.58 -9.14 2.05
C PHE A 439 19.46 -8.18 1.65
N PHE A 440 18.27 -8.75 1.52
CA PHE A 440 17.02 -8.02 1.41
C PHE A 440 16.01 -8.66 2.35
N ALA A 441 15.97 -8.18 3.59
CA ALA A 441 15.19 -8.79 4.67
C ALA A 441 15.58 -10.26 4.86
N ASP A 442 14.68 -11.20 4.60
CA ASP A 442 14.91 -12.65 4.69
C ASP A 442 15.61 -13.25 3.46
N ASP A 443 15.50 -12.62 2.28
CA ASP A 443 16.24 -13.05 1.08
C ASP A 443 17.74 -12.75 1.24
N ALA A 444 18.57 -13.78 1.12
CA ALA A 444 20.02 -13.66 1.25
C ALA A 444 20.77 -14.38 0.12
N ILE A 445 21.76 -13.70 -0.44
CA ILE A 445 22.72 -14.29 -1.39
C ILE A 445 24.12 -14.07 -0.84
N LEU A 446 24.91 -15.12 -0.77
CA LEU A 446 26.33 -15.10 -0.41
C LEU A 446 27.19 -15.32 -1.64
N PHE A 447 28.34 -14.67 -1.73
CA PHE A 447 29.27 -14.77 -2.84
C PHE A 447 30.64 -15.19 -2.30
N LEU A 448 31.12 -16.33 -2.77
CA LEU A 448 32.26 -17.05 -2.19
C LEU A 448 33.13 -17.62 -3.32
N LYS A 449 34.37 -18.01 -3.01
CA LYS A 449 35.09 -18.93 -3.90
C LYS A 449 34.47 -20.31 -3.82
N ALA A 450 34.44 -21.01 -4.95
CA ALA A 450 33.87 -22.34 -5.05
C ALA A 450 34.89 -23.40 -4.57
N GLU A 451 35.25 -23.33 -3.30
CA GLU A 451 36.22 -24.21 -2.64
C GLU A 451 35.61 -24.82 -1.38
N LEU A 452 35.93 -26.08 -1.08
CA LEU A 452 35.43 -26.78 0.11
C LEU A 452 35.82 -26.08 1.42
N LYS A 453 36.97 -25.41 1.47
CA LYS A 453 37.39 -24.62 2.63
C LYS A 453 36.38 -23.51 2.93
N GLU A 454 36.00 -22.72 1.93
CA GLU A 454 35.00 -21.65 2.11
C GLU A 454 33.61 -22.20 2.41
N CYS A 455 33.22 -23.32 1.79
CA CYS A 455 31.98 -24.04 2.13
C CYS A 455 31.94 -24.44 3.62
N CYS A 456 33.07 -24.91 4.17
CA CYS A 456 33.20 -25.29 5.58
C CYS A 456 33.04 -24.09 6.51
N VAL A 457 33.77 -23.00 6.23
CA VAL A 457 33.71 -21.77 7.02
C VAL A 457 32.30 -21.21 7.02
N ILE A 458 31.65 -21.07 5.86
CA ILE A 458 30.31 -20.48 5.81
C ILE A 458 29.26 -21.36 6.48
N LYS A 459 29.36 -22.68 6.34
CA LYS A 459 28.45 -23.61 7.03
C LYS A 459 28.58 -23.46 8.55
N GLY A 460 29.80 -23.36 9.08
CA GLY A 460 30.07 -23.09 10.48
C GLY A 460 29.44 -21.77 10.95
N VAL A 461 29.65 -20.68 10.20
CA VAL A 461 29.06 -19.35 10.49
C VAL A 461 27.53 -19.42 10.55
N LEU A 462 26.91 -20.11 9.58
CA LEU A 462 25.46 -20.25 9.51
C LEU A 462 24.89 -21.09 10.64
N GLU A 463 25.57 -22.17 11.03
CA GLU A 463 25.20 -23.01 12.17
C GLU A 463 25.33 -22.24 13.50
N GLU A 464 26.41 -21.50 13.69
CA GLU A 464 26.64 -20.69 14.89
C GLU A 464 25.59 -19.58 15.02
N TYR A 465 25.33 -18.86 13.92
CA TYR A 465 24.27 -17.86 13.86
C TYR A 465 22.89 -18.47 14.12
N GLY A 466 22.59 -19.65 13.57
CA GLY A 466 21.31 -20.34 13.80
C GLY A 466 21.13 -20.81 15.25
N LYS A 467 22.20 -21.30 15.88
CA LYS A 467 22.24 -21.67 17.30
C LYS A 467 22.04 -20.47 18.22
N ALA A 468 22.49 -19.27 17.85
CA ALA A 468 22.25 -18.06 18.64
C ALA A 468 20.87 -17.45 18.37
N SER A 469 20.53 -17.19 17.10
CA SER A 469 19.34 -16.41 16.71
C SER A 469 18.02 -17.19 16.67
N GLY A 470 18.08 -18.52 16.64
CA GLY A 470 16.91 -19.38 16.41
C GLY A 470 16.51 -19.53 14.94
N GLN A 471 17.13 -18.76 14.04
CA GLN A 471 16.85 -18.86 12.61
C GLN A 471 17.44 -20.14 12.02
N LEU A 472 16.61 -20.88 11.29
CA LEU A 472 17.02 -22.09 10.59
C LEU A 472 16.98 -21.87 9.08
N ILE A 473 17.98 -22.40 8.40
CA ILE A 473 18.04 -22.40 6.94
C ILE A 473 17.16 -23.53 6.40
N ASN A 474 16.44 -23.24 5.33
CA ASN A 474 15.75 -24.23 4.54
C ASN A 474 16.70 -24.70 3.43
N PHE A 475 17.45 -25.76 3.69
CA PHE A 475 18.42 -26.30 2.75
C PHE A 475 17.79 -26.81 1.44
N GLU A 476 16.56 -27.33 1.50
CA GLU A 476 15.82 -27.80 0.31
C GLU A 476 15.47 -26.67 -0.66
N LYS A 477 15.12 -25.49 -0.12
CA LYS A 477 14.78 -24.29 -0.90
C LYS A 477 15.97 -23.39 -1.19
N SER A 478 17.05 -23.57 -0.43
CA SER A 478 18.33 -22.93 -0.70
C SER A 478 18.98 -23.58 -1.91
N GLY A 479 19.88 -22.85 -2.55
CA GLY A 479 20.58 -23.38 -3.69
C GLY A 479 21.74 -22.53 -4.13
N VAL A 480 22.56 -23.08 -5.04
CA VAL A 480 23.85 -22.50 -5.41
C VAL A 480 23.95 -22.31 -6.92
N PHE A 481 24.62 -21.23 -7.31
CA PHE A 481 25.12 -21.01 -8.66
C PHE A 481 26.63 -21.06 -8.66
N PHE A 482 27.21 -21.62 -9.71
CA PHE A 482 28.65 -21.68 -9.89
C PHE A 482 29.08 -20.93 -11.14
N SER A 483 30.35 -20.53 -11.17
CA SER A 483 30.99 -19.99 -12.37
C SER A 483 31.09 -21.05 -13.48
N SER A 484 31.07 -20.60 -14.74
CA SER A 484 31.02 -21.49 -15.90
C SER A 484 32.31 -22.32 -16.13
N ASN A 485 33.42 -21.93 -15.51
CA ASN A 485 34.71 -22.63 -15.58
C ASN A 485 34.82 -23.84 -14.63
N MET A 486 33.81 -24.09 -13.79
CA MET A 486 33.81 -25.20 -12.85
C MET A 486 33.26 -26.48 -13.49
N ASN A 487 33.91 -27.62 -13.25
CA ASN A 487 33.43 -28.93 -13.71
C ASN A 487 32.23 -29.42 -12.87
N ASP A 488 31.47 -30.38 -13.39
CA ASP A 488 30.24 -30.83 -12.75
C ASP A 488 30.47 -31.68 -11.49
N PHE A 489 31.63 -32.35 -11.38
CA PHE A 489 32.00 -33.10 -10.18
C PHE A 489 32.21 -32.18 -8.98
N ASP A 490 33.01 -31.11 -9.13
CA ASP A 490 33.30 -30.16 -8.06
C ASP A 490 32.04 -29.37 -7.67
N LYS A 491 31.15 -29.07 -8.62
CA LYS A 491 29.84 -28.45 -8.32
C LYS A 491 29.02 -29.34 -7.41
N GLN A 492 28.93 -30.64 -7.73
CA GLN A 492 28.16 -31.59 -6.94
C GLN A 492 28.78 -31.75 -5.55
N LEU A 493 30.11 -31.82 -5.46
CA LEU A 493 30.84 -31.89 -4.19
C LEU A 493 30.53 -30.70 -3.27
N CYS A 494 30.51 -29.48 -3.81
CA CYS A 494 30.14 -28.28 -3.05
C CYS A 494 28.66 -28.29 -2.63
N CYS A 495 27.75 -28.72 -3.53
CA CYS A 495 26.32 -28.86 -3.23
C CYS A 495 26.07 -29.85 -2.09
N ASP A 496 26.69 -31.04 -2.15
CA ASP A 496 26.55 -32.09 -1.14
C ASP A 496 27.08 -31.63 0.21
N PHE A 497 28.22 -30.93 0.22
CA PHE A 497 28.82 -30.41 1.45
C PHE A 497 27.94 -29.35 2.13
N LEU A 498 27.41 -28.41 1.34
CA LEU A 498 26.51 -27.35 1.82
C LEU A 498 25.09 -27.87 2.09
N GLY A 499 24.72 -29.03 1.54
CA GLY A 499 23.38 -29.61 1.65
C GLY A 499 22.33 -28.90 0.78
N VAL A 500 22.73 -28.30 -0.33
CA VAL A 500 21.90 -27.40 -1.15
C VAL A 500 21.83 -27.85 -2.60
N ASN A 501 20.77 -27.43 -3.30
CA ASN A 501 20.55 -27.82 -4.68
C ASN A 501 21.22 -26.89 -5.69
N LEU A 502 21.70 -27.43 -6.80
CA LEU A 502 22.14 -26.61 -7.94
C LEU A 502 20.95 -25.84 -8.52
N LEU A 503 21.05 -24.51 -8.56
CA LEU A 503 19.97 -23.67 -9.09
C LEU A 503 20.00 -23.65 -10.61
N LYS A 504 18.83 -23.91 -11.20
CA LYS A 504 18.60 -23.88 -12.66
C LYS A 504 18.25 -22.45 -13.12
N GLY A 505 18.29 -22.25 -14.44
CA GLY A 505 18.08 -20.95 -15.11
C GLY A 505 16.74 -20.24 -14.83
N ASP A 506 15.74 -20.94 -14.28
CA ASP A 506 14.41 -20.35 -14.00
C ASP A 506 14.28 -19.74 -12.60
N SER A 507 15.37 -19.75 -11.83
CA SER A 507 15.43 -19.15 -10.50
C SER A 507 15.12 -17.64 -10.53
N LYS A 508 14.47 -17.16 -9.47
CA LYS A 508 14.11 -15.74 -9.30
C LYS A 508 14.76 -15.16 -8.06
N TYR A 509 15.12 -13.88 -8.13
CA TYR A 509 15.54 -13.04 -7.01
C TYR A 509 14.69 -11.77 -6.99
N LEU A 510 14.08 -11.45 -5.83
CA LEU A 510 13.22 -10.28 -5.64
C LEU A 510 12.13 -10.11 -6.73
N GLY A 511 11.61 -11.23 -7.22
CA GLY A 511 10.53 -11.27 -8.22
C GLY A 511 10.98 -11.13 -9.68
N LEU A 512 12.28 -10.98 -9.96
CA LEU A 512 12.84 -10.97 -11.31
C LEU A 512 13.66 -12.25 -11.56
N PRO A 513 13.79 -12.72 -12.82
CA PRO A 513 14.62 -13.87 -13.15
C PRO A 513 16.08 -13.58 -12.82
N SER A 514 16.77 -14.47 -12.11
CA SER A 514 18.20 -14.30 -11.82
C SER A 514 19.06 -14.50 -13.08
N PHE A 515 18.54 -15.25 -14.06
CA PHE A 515 19.21 -15.52 -15.32
C PHE A 515 18.46 -14.94 -16.51
N TRP A 516 19.24 -14.56 -17.52
CA TRP A 516 18.73 -14.21 -18.84
C TRP A 516 19.15 -15.32 -19.79
N GLY A 517 18.17 -16.15 -20.17
CA GLY A 517 18.33 -17.16 -21.22
C GLY A 517 18.93 -16.60 -22.51
N ARG A 518 19.20 -17.48 -23.48
CA ARG A 518 19.54 -17.04 -24.85
C ARG A 518 18.49 -16.04 -25.40
N SER A 519 17.24 -16.19 -24.98
CA SER A 519 16.14 -15.27 -25.27
C SER A 519 15.75 -14.42 -24.06
N LYS A 520 16.01 -13.10 -24.13
CA LYS A 520 15.49 -12.12 -23.16
C LYS A 520 13.96 -12.06 -23.13
N ALA A 521 13.30 -12.44 -24.23
CA ALA A 521 11.83 -12.43 -24.32
C ALA A 521 11.20 -13.58 -23.52
N GLU A 522 11.86 -14.74 -23.44
CA GLU A 522 11.39 -15.89 -22.65
C GLU A 522 11.49 -15.60 -21.15
N ALA A 523 12.60 -15.00 -20.71
CA ALA A 523 12.81 -14.62 -19.31
C ALA A 523 11.70 -13.72 -18.74
N TYR A 524 11.02 -12.94 -19.59
CA TYR A 524 9.93 -12.05 -19.20
C TYR A 524 8.51 -12.59 -19.41
N THR A 525 8.35 -13.84 -19.85
CA THR A 525 7.03 -14.44 -20.10
C THR A 525 6.16 -14.41 -18.84
N PHE A 526 6.76 -14.52 -17.65
CA PHE A 526 6.05 -14.41 -16.38
C PHE A 526 5.29 -13.08 -16.19
N LEU A 527 5.75 -11.97 -16.81
CA LEU A 527 5.03 -10.69 -16.74
C LEU A 527 3.72 -10.74 -17.54
N VAL A 528 3.78 -11.37 -18.72
CA VAL A 528 2.62 -11.61 -19.59
C VAL A 528 1.64 -12.55 -18.90
N GLU A 529 2.11 -13.66 -18.31
CA GLU A 529 1.28 -14.60 -17.55
C GLU A 529 0.64 -13.94 -16.32
N LYS A 530 1.39 -13.12 -15.59
CA LYS A 530 0.87 -12.38 -14.43
C LYS A 530 -0.21 -11.38 -14.84
N ALA A 531 -0.02 -10.66 -15.93
CA ALA A 531 -1.03 -9.76 -16.47
C ALA A 531 -2.28 -10.53 -16.93
N MET A 532 -2.09 -11.63 -17.65
CA MET A 532 -3.16 -12.49 -18.15
C MET A 532 -3.96 -13.12 -17.01
N GLY A 533 -3.30 -13.67 -15.99
CA GLY A 533 -3.97 -14.27 -14.82
C GLY A 533 -4.78 -13.25 -14.02
N LYS A 534 -4.34 -11.97 -13.97
CA LYS A 534 -5.17 -10.89 -13.40
C LYS A 534 -6.40 -10.61 -14.26
N MET A 535 -6.22 -10.47 -15.57
CA MET A 535 -7.32 -10.22 -16.52
C MET A 535 -8.34 -11.34 -16.57
N GLN A 536 -7.91 -12.61 -16.53
CA GLN A 536 -8.81 -13.78 -16.49
C GLN A 536 -9.57 -13.86 -15.16
N GLY A 537 -8.92 -13.46 -14.05
CA GLY A 537 -9.57 -13.37 -12.75
C GLY A 537 -10.60 -12.23 -12.67
N TRP A 538 -10.57 -11.27 -13.59
CA TRP A 538 -11.57 -10.22 -13.68
C TRP A 538 -12.77 -10.74 -14.44
N LYS A 539 -13.93 -10.78 -13.77
CA LYS A 539 -15.20 -11.16 -14.39
C LYS A 539 -15.62 -10.06 -15.37
N ASN A 540 -15.13 -10.12 -16.61
CA ASN A 540 -15.30 -9.07 -17.63
C ASN A 540 -16.75 -8.66 -17.89
N LYS A 541 -17.70 -9.58 -17.69
CA LYS A 541 -19.15 -9.31 -17.79
C LYS A 541 -19.69 -8.37 -16.70
N LEU A 542 -18.95 -8.20 -15.60
CA LEU A 542 -19.37 -7.42 -14.43
C LEU A 542 -18.68 -6.06 -14.34
N ILE A 543 -17.81 -5.69 -15.29
CA ILE A 543 -16.96 -4.49 -15.20
C ILE A 543 -17.31 -3.54 -16.34
N SER A 544 -17.53 -2.27 -16.00
CA SER A 544 -17.80 -1.21 -16.98
C SER A 544 -16.56 -0.89 -17.83
N LEU A 545 -16.73 -0.19 -18.97
CA LEU A 545 -15.58 0.27 -19.77
C LEU A 545 -14.63 1.19 -18.97
N GLY A 546 -15.18 2.08 -18.13
CA GLY A 546 -14.37 2.91 -17.22
C GLY A 546 -13.64 2.08 -16.14
N GLY A 547 -14.29 1.03 -15.64
CA GLY A 547 -13.67 0.06 -14.74
C GLY A 547 -12.51 -0.69 -15.40
N LYS A 548 -12.68 -1.12 -16.66
CA LYS A 548 -11.59 -1.71 -17.45
C LYS A 548 -10.42 -0.75 -17.63
N GLU A 549 -10.68 0.53 -17.89
CA GLU A 549 -9.63 1.56 -18.08
C GLU A 549 -8.79 1.68 -16.81
N THR A 550 -9.49 1.79 -15.68
CA THR A 550 -8.87 1.92 -14.36
C THR A 550 -8.04 0.69 -14.03
N LEU A 551 -8.55 -0.52 -14.28
CA LEU A 551 -7.82 -1.77 -14.08
C LEU A 551 -6.57 -1.89 -14.95
N ILE A 552 -6.69 -1.50 -16.22
CA ILE A 552 -5.57 -1.48 -17.15
C ILE A 552 -4.48 -0.55 -16.65
N LYS A 553 -4.83 0.71 -16.34
CA LYS A 553 -3.87 1.73 -15.91
C LYS A 553 -3.25 1.42 -14.55
N SER A 554 -4.06 1.03 -13.57
CA SER A 554 -3.59 0.83 -12.20
C SER A 554 -2.93 -0.53 -11.95
N VAL A 555 -3.35 -1.59 -12.66
CA VAL A 555 -2.85 -2.95 -12.43
C VAL A 555 -1.99 -3.45 -13.59
N VAL A 556 -2.54 -3.46 -14.81
CA VAL A 556 -1.83 -4.08 -15.96
C VAL A 556 -0.57 -3.31 -16.32
N GLN A 557 -0.67 -1.99 -16.48
CA GLN A 557 0.47 -1.12 -16.77
C GLN A 557 1.44 -1.02 -15.59
N GLY A 558 0.95 -1.21 -14.36
CA GLY A 558 1.80 -1.27 -13.16
C GLY A 558 2.68 -2.52 -13.07
N ILE A 559 2.23 -3.68 -13.59
CA ILE A 559 2.99 -4.95 -13.54
C ILE A 559 4.41 -4.85 -14.13
N PRO A 560 4.61 -4.34 -15.37
CA PRO A 560 5.95 -4.25 -15.95
C PRO A 560 6.80 -3.13 -15.35
N THR A 561 6.20 -2.12 -14.71
CA THR A 561 6.91 -0.93 -14.19
C THR A 561 8.06 -1.32 -13.26
N TYR A 562 7.86 -2.33 -12.40
CA TYR A 562 8.89 -2.83 -11.49
C TYR A 562 10.11 -3.42 -12.22
N ALA A 563 9.86 -4.21 -13.28
CA ALA A 563 10.95 -4.76 -14.10
C ALA A 563 11.63 -3.68 -14.96
N MET A 564 10.84 -2.75 -15.50
CA MET A 564 11.32 -1.62 -16.30
C MET A 564 12.25 -0.67 -15.52
N ALA A 565 12.06 -0.58 -14.20
CA ALA A 565 12.92 0.23 -13.34
C ALA A 565 14.36 -0.29 -13.28
N CYS A 566 14.59 -1.58 -13.54
CA CYS A 566 15.93 -2.17 -13.54
C CYS A 566 16.44 -2.45 -14.97
N PHE A 567 15.54 -2.75 -15.91
CA PHE A 567 15.91 -3.34 -17.20
C PHE A 567 15.07 -2.84 -18.37
N LEU A 568 15.69 -2.76 -19.54
CA LEU A 568 14.99 -2.48 -20.79
C LEU A 568 14.21 -3.72 -21.28
N LEU A 569 12.89 -3.60 -21.41
CA LEU A 569 12.06 -4.68 -21.92
C LEU A 569 12.17 -4.82 -23.45
N PRO A 570 12.22 -6.05 -24.00
CA PRO A 570 12.21 -6.26 -25.45
C PRO A 570 10.92 -5.75 -26.11
N LYS A 571 11.02 -5.12 -27.28
CA LYS A 571 9.86 -4.60 -28.05
C LYS A 571 8.76 -5.66 -28.25
N LYS A 572 9.15 -6.89 -28.61
CA LYS A 572 8.21 -8.02 -28.78
C LYS A 572 7.38 -8.32 -27.53
N LEU A 573 7.94 -8.11 -26.33
CA LEU A 573 7.21 -8.29 -25.06
C LEU A 573 6.21 -7.15 -24.84
N CYS A 574 6.63 -5.91 -25.09
CA CYS A 574 5.74 -4.75 -25.04
C CYS A 574 4.56 -4.91 -26.00
N ASP A 575 4.81 -5.40 -27.22
CA ASP A 575 3.76 -5.67 -28.22
C ASP A 575 2.78 -6.75 -27.73
N LYS A 576 3.26 -7.81 -27.06
CA LYS A 576 2.40 -8.83 -26.44
C LYS A 576 1.54 -8.26 -25.30
N LEU A 577 2.11 -7.44 -24.42
CA LEU A 577 1.37 -6.79 -23.33
C LEU A 577 0.33 -5.80 -23.87
N ASN A 578 0.68 -5.03 -24.91
CA ASN A 578 -0.25 -4.15 -25.61
C ASN A 578 -1.38 -4.94 -26.26
N ALA A 579 -1.06 -6.07 -26.91
CA ALA A 579 -2.07 -6.95 -27.51
C ALA A 579 -3.03 -7.52 -26.46
N LEU A 580 -2.54 -7.98 -25.30
CA LEU A 580 -3.37 -8.43 -24.19
C LEU A 580 -4.28 -7.33 -23.67
N THR A 581 -3.73 -6.14 -23.45
CA THR A 581 -4.47 -4.98 -22.95
C THR A 581 -5.56 -4.55 -23.94
N ARG A 582 -5.23 -4.51 -25.23
CA ARG A 582 -6.17 -4.23 -26.32
C ARG A 582 -7.29 -5.26 -26.38
N ASN A 583 -6.94 -6.55 -26.28
CA ASN A 583 -7.92 -7.63 -26.27
C ASN A 583 -8.84 -7.50 -25.05
N PHE A 584 -8.30 -7.22 -23.87
CA PHE A 584 -9.12 -7.04 -22.66
C PHE A 584 -10.05 -5.81 -22.74
N TRP A 585 -9.56 -4.71 -23.33
CA TRP A 585 -10.33 -3.49 -23.52
C TRP A 585 -11.53 -3.73 -24.44
N TRP A 586 -11.27 -4.25 -25.65
CA TRP A 586 -12.28 -4.40 -26.70
C TRP A 586 -13.10 -5.68 -26.62
N LYS A 587 -12.52 -6.77 -26.09
CA LYS A 587 -13.16 -8.09 -26.06
C LYS A 587 -13.67 -8.37 -24.65
N GLY A 588 -14.88 -8.91 -24.56
CA GLY A 588 -15.49 -9.38 -23.31
C GLY A 588 -14.81 -10.65 -22.83
N ASN A 589 -14.75 -11.68 -23.67
CA ASN A 589 -13.97 -12.89 -23.45
C ASN A 589 -12.75 -12.97 -24.39
N PRO A 590 -11.66 -13.66 -23.99
CA PRO A 590 -10.49 -13.87 -24.84
C PRO A 590 -10.81 -14.60 -26.16
N GLU A 591 -11.83 -15.46 -26.14
CA GLU A 591 -12.26 -16.27 -27.29
C GLU A 591 -13.25 -15.54 -28.23
N ASP A 592 -13.82 -14.39 -27.82
CA ASP A 592 -14.74 -13.64 -28.65
C ASP A 592 -14.00 -12.88 -29.76
N ARG A 593 -14.55 -12.94 -30.99
CA ARG A 593 -14.16 -12.03 -32.08
C ARG A 593 -14.78 -10.64 -31.83
N GLY A 594 -14.21 -9.87 -30.91
CA GLY A 594 -14.64 -8.49 -30.65
C GLY A 594 -14.15 -7.50 -31.72
N ILE A 595 -15.01 -6.53 -32.06
CA ILE A 595 -14.71 -5.43 -32.99
C ILE A 595 -13.85 -4.37 -32.26
N CYS A 596 -12.70 -4.02 -32.83
CA CYS A 596 -11.87 -2.92 -32.35
C CYS A 596 -12.34 -1.61 -33.01
N TRP A 597 -13.13 -0.81 -32.29
CA TRP A 597 -13.75 0.41 -32.82
C TRP A 597 -12.78 1.58 -33.03
N ALA A 598 -11.61 1.54 -32.40
CA ALA A 598 -10.53 2.52 -32.60
C ALA A 598 -9.15 1.84 -32.55
N SER A 599 -8.17 2.43 -33.26
CA SER A 599 -6.79 1.93 -33.23
C SER A 599 -6.18 2.12 -31.83
N TRP A 600 -5.27 1.21 -31.47
CA TRP A 600 -4.57 1.27 -30.17
C TRP A 600 -3.73 2.55 -30.03
N GLU A 601 -3.11 2.98 -31.13
CA GLU A 601 -2.38 4.26 -31.20
C GLU A 601 -3.28 5.47 -30.95
N SER A 602 -4.54 5.43 -31.39
CA SER A 602 -5.51 6.49 -31.10
C SER A 602 -5.96 6.48 -29.64
N LEU A 603 -6.05 5.31 -28.99
CA LEU A 603 -6.40 5.19 -27.57
C LEU A 603 -5.25 5.60 -26.63
N GLY A 604 -4.00 5.51 -27.11
CA GLY A 604 -2.79 5.80 -26.34
C GLY A 604 -2.40 7.28 -26.30
N LYS A 605 -3.10 8.16 -27.04
CA LYS A 605 -2.83 9.61 -27.02
C LYS A 605 -3.26 10.23 -25.69
N ALA A 606 -2.58 11.31 -25.27
CA ALA A 606 -3.02 12.08 -24.11
C ALA A 606 -4.42 12.66 -24.38
N LYS A 607 -5.22 12.85 -23.32
CA LYS A 607 -6.61 13.34 -23.46
C LYS A 607 -6.66 14.75 -24.09
N GLU A 608 -5.61 15.53 -23.89
CA GLU A 608 -5.40 16.86 -24.48
C GLU A 608 -5.17 16.79 -26.01
N ASP A 609 -4.57 15.72 -26.51
CA ASP A 609 -4.26 15.49 -27.93
C ASP A 609 -5.43 14.88 -28.71
N ALA A 610 -6.62 14.78 -28.09
CA ALA A 610 -7.81 14.24 -28.72
C ALA A 610 -8.27 15.15 -29.88
N SER A 611 -8.03 14.69 -31.11
CA SER A 611 -8.33 15.41 -32.34
C SER A 611 -9.65 14.95 -32.99
N ARG A 612 -10.13 15.76 -33.96
CA ARG A 612 -11.20 15.34 -34.87
C ARG A 612 -10.65 14.23 -35.76
N GLY A 613 -11.14 13.00 -35.57
CA GLY A 613 -10.84 11.88 -36.47
C GLY A 613 -11.46 12.06 -37.86
N SER A 614 -10.92 11.37 -38.87
CA SER A 614 -11.35 11.45 -40.27
C SER A 614 -12.81 10.99 -40.50
N ARG A 615 -13.33 10.13 -39.63
CA ARG A 615 -14.74 9.69 -39.59
C ARG A 615 -15.33 9.82 -38.18
N ALA A 616 -15.20 11.00 -37.59
CA ALA A 616 -15.77 11.28 -36.28
C ALA A 616 -17.30 11.13 -36.31
N SER A 617 -17.87 10.39 -35.34
CA SER A 617 -19.33 10.29 -35.20
C SER A 617 -19.93 11.66 -34.88
N TRP A 618 -21.21 11.84 -35.20
CA TRP A 618 -21.92 13.09 -34.88
C TRP A 618 -21.87 13.40 -33.37
N ALA A 619 -21.98 12.38 -32.52
CA ALA A 619 -21.80 12.53 -31.08
C ALA A 619 -20.38 13.01 -30.70
N TRP A 620 -19.33 12.48 -31.32
CA TRP A 620 -17.95 12.90 -31.06
C TRP A 620 -17.67 14.32 -31.55
N LEU A 621 -18.20 14.69 -32.72
CA LEU A 621 -18.13 16.06 -33.24
C LEU A 621 -18.87 17.03 -32.31
N SER A 622 -20.06 16.64 -31.81
CA SER A 622 -20.83 17.41 -30.83
C SER A 622 -20.13 17.53 -29.48
N LEU A 623 -19.42 16.49 -29.03
CA LEU A 623 -18.58 16.56 -27.81
C LEU A 623 -17.36 17.47 -28.00
N LEU A 624 -16.67 17.39 -29.13
CA LEU A 624 -15.56 18.30 -29.44
C LEU A 624 -16.04 19.76 -29.58
N HIS A 625 -17.21 19.97 -30.18
CA HIS A 625 -17.84 21.29 -30.24
C HIS A 625 -18.24 21.79 -28.84
N GLY A 626 -18.87 20.93 -28.03
CA GLY A 626 -19.22 21.20 -26.64
C GLY A 626 -18.02 21.51 -25.76
N ARG A 627 -16.89 20.80 -25.96
CA ARG A 627 -15.60 21.08 -25.30
C ARG A 627 -15.12 22.51 -25.63
N ASN A 628 -15.12 22.89 -26.90
CA ASN A 628 -14.71 24.23 -27.30
C ASN A 628 -15.67 25.31 -26.77
N LEU A 629 -16.97 25.00 -26.65
CA LEU A 629 -17.95 25.88 -26.04
C LEU A 629 -17.76 26.03 -24.52
N LEU A 630 -17.42 24.93 -23.85
CA LEU A 630 -17.09 24.90 -22.43
C LEU A 630 -15.91 25.83 -22.12
N PHE A 631 -14.83 25.75 -22.90
CA PHE A 631 -13.70 26.66 -22.73
C PHE A 631 -14.06 28.14 -22.89
N LYS A 632 -15.12 28.50 -23.65
CA LYS A 632 -15.58 29.89 -23.80
C LYS A 632 -16.40 30.42 -22.63
N GLY A 633 -16.93 29.55 -21.77
CA GLY A 633 -17.75 29.95 -20.61
C GLY A 633 -17.13 29.64 -19.25
N LEU A 634 -16.00 28.92 -19.24
CA LEU A 634 -15.21 28.68 -18.05
C LEU A 634 -14.32 29.88 -17.75
N ARG A 635 -14.24 30.23 -16.47
CA ARG A 635 -13.26 31.17 -15.94
C ARG A 635 -12.79 30.74 -14.57
N TRP A 636 -11.63 31.19 -14.15
CA TRP A 636 -11.20 31.06 -12.76
C TRP A 636 -11.99 32.01 -11.87
N GLN A 637 -12.36 31.51 -10.70
CA GLN A 637 -12.80 32.34 -9.59
C GLN A 637 -11.60 32.57 -8.68
N VAL A 638 -11.17 33.82 -8.57
CA VAL A 638 -10.07 34.22 -7.71
C VAL A 638 -10.46 33.99 -6.25
N GLN A 639 -9.58 33.30 -5.52
CA GLN A 639 -9.65 33.10 -4.09
C GLN A 639 -8.32 33.54 -3.47
N ASP A 640 -7.30 32.68 -3.44
CA ASP A 640 -5.96 33.02 -2.97
C ASP A 640 -5.01 33.51 -4.07
N GLY A 641 -5.40 33.37 -5.35
CA GLY A 641 -4.72 33.90 -6.53
C GLY A 641 -3.43 33.17 -6.90
N LYS A 642 -3.07 32.09 -6.21
CA LYS A 642 -1.78 31.41 -6.35
C LYS A 642 -1.72 30.46 -7.55
N ASN A 643 -2.87 30.07 -8.09
CA ASN A 643 -2.96 29.10 -9.19
C ASN A 643 -3.47 29.72 -10.50
N ILE A 644 -3.55 31.05 -10.57
CA ILE A 644 -4.05 31.78 -11.74
C ILE A 644 -2.92 32.62 -12.32
N ASP A 645 -2.53 32.34 -13.56
CA ASP A 645 -1.64 33.20 -14.34
C ASP A 645 -2.36 34.51 -14.66
N PHE A 646 -1.77 35.63 -14.22
CA PHE A 646 -2.39 36.95 -14.33
C PHE A 646 -2.72 37.32 -15.79
N TRP A 647 -1.88 36.91 -16.74
CA TRP A 647 -1.94 37.31 -18.14
C TRP A 647 -2.61 36.25 -19.02
N ASN A 648 -2.36 34.97 -18.75
CA ASN A 648 -2.73 33.89 -19.65
C ASN A 648 -4.08 33.25 -19.34
N ASP A 649 -4.51 33.30 -18.09
CA ASP A 649 -5.75 32.65 -17.68
C ASP A 649 -6.98 33.54 -17.82
N ALA A 650 -8.12 32.90 -18.02
CA ALA A 650 -9.42 33.54 -18.10
C ALA A 650 -10.00 33.68 -16.68
N TRP A 651 -9.83 34.84 -16.01
CA TRP A 651 -10.24 35.04 -14.62
C TRP A 651 -11.04 36.34 -14.35
N ILE A 652 -11.06 37.31 -15.27
CA ILE A 652 -11.71 38.63 -15.10
C ILE A 652 -13.13 38.63 -15.71
N PRO A 653 -14.22 38.62 -14.91
CA PRO A 653 -15.57 38.36 -15.41
C PRO A 653 -16.10 39.36 -16.43
N SER A 654 -15.70 40.63 -16.31
CA SER A 654 -16.21 41.75 -17.12
C SER A 654 -15.45 41.98 -18.42
N LEU A 655 -14.40 41.19 -18.71
CA LEU A 655 -13.63 41.30 -19.95
C LEU A 655 -14.09 40.29 -21.02
N PRO A 656 -13.85 40.57 -22.32
CA PRO A 656 -14.05 39.60 -23.39
C PRO A 656 -13.23 38.32 -23.15
N ASN A 657 -13.86 37.14 -23.28
CA ASN A 657 -13.26 35.83 -22.97
C ASN A 657 -12.67 35.70 -21.56
N PHE A 658 -13.06 36.60 -20.65
CA PHE A 658 -12.59 36.69 -19.27
C PHE A 658 -11.07 36.89 -19.10
N LYS A 659 -10.37 37.31 -20.14
CA LYS A 659 -8.91 37.35 -20.18
C LYS A 659 -8.42 38.75 -20.57
N ILE A 660 -7.22 39.11 -20.12
CA ILE A 660 -6.50 40.31 -20.56
C ILE A 660 -6.02 40.07 -22.01
N SER A 661 -6.41 40.94 -22.94
CA SER A 661 -6.08 40.80 -24.36
C SER A 661 -4.66 41.24 -24.74
N MET A 662 -3.88 41.70 -23.77
CA MET A 662 -2.53 42.22 -23.97
C MET A 662 -1.49 41.18 -23.54
N ALA A 663 -0.38 41.11 -24.28
CA ALA A 663 0.76 40.28 -23.89
C ALA A 663 1.51 40.93 -22.73
N LYS A 664 2.06 40.09 -21.85
CA LYS A 664 2.89 40.52 -20.73
C LYS A 664 4.08 41.35 -21.23
N SER A 665 4.31 42.51 -20.63
CA SER A 665 5.52 43.31 -20.87
C SER A 665 6.76 42.59 -20.33
N VAL A 666 7.89 42.69 -21.04
CA VAL A 666 9.16 42.02 -20.66
C VAL A 666 9.65 42.46 -19.28
N ASN A 667 9.27 43.66 -18.83
CA ASN A 667 9.67 44.23 -17.54
C ASN A 667 8.62 44.06 -16.42
N SER A 668 7.53 43.32 -16.65
CA SER A 668 6.45 43.21 -15.66
C SER A 668 6.75 42.16 -14.57
N GLU A 669 6.70 42.57 -13.31
CA GLU A 669 6.93 41.70 -12.14
C GLU A 669 5.71 40.82 -11.79
N ILE A 670 4.55 41.06 -12.41
CA ILE A 670 3.31 40.34 -12.13
C ILE A 670 3.27 39.03 -12.94
N ASN A 671 3.20 37.89 -12.25
CA ASN A 671 3.03 36.57 -12.88
C ASN A 671 1.71 35.93 -12.48
N LEU A 672 1.35 36.02 -11.21
CA LEU A 672 0.16 35.41 -10.62
C LEU A 672 -0.80 36.47 -10.11
N VAL A 673 -2.08 36.11 -10.01
CA VAL A 673 -3.09 36.99 -9.40
C VAL A 673 -2.78 37.26 -7.92
N ALA A 674 -2.10 36.35 -7.22
CA ALA A 674 -1.64 36.56 -5.85
C ALA A 674 -0.64 37.73 -5.71
N ASP A 675 0.11 38.06 -6.75
CA ASP A 675 1.16 39.10 -6.69
C ASP A 675 0.56 40.50 -6.49
N VAL A 676 -0.69 40.68 -6.92
CA VAL A 676 -1.47 41.92 -6.84
C VAL A 676 -2.53 41.90 -5.72
N ILE A 677 -2.45 40.93 -4.80
CA ILE A 677 -3.24 40.89 -3.57
C ILE A 677 -2.32 41.25 -2.40
N ASP A 678 -2.73 42.22 -1.59
CA ASP A 678 -1.96 42.67 -0.44
C ASP A 678 -2.01 41.67 0.75
N ARG A 679 -1.26 41.97 1.82
CA ARG A 679 -1.25 41.13 3.03
C ARG A 679 -2.58 41.17 3.80
N SER A 680 -3.38 42.21 3.63
CA SER A 680 -4.73 42.39 4.19
C SER A 680 -5.83 41.64 3.43
N GLY A 681 -5.53 41.09 2.25
CA GLY A 681 -6.51 40.40 1.40
C GLY A 681 -7.35 41.33 0.52
N GLN A 682 -6.83 42.53 0.21
CA GLN A 682 -7.41 43.47 -0.75
C GLN A 682 -6.53 43.59 -2.01
N TRP A 683 -7.11 44.13 -3.07
CA TRP A 683 -6.38 44.38 -4.31
C TRP A 683 -5.38 45.52 -4.14
N ASP A 684 -4.12 45.25 -4.49
CA ASP A 684 -3.03 46.22 -4.38
C ASP A 684 -2.91 47.05 -5.67
N ILE A 685 -3.54 48.23 -5.66
CA ILE A 685 -3.55 49.17 -6.81
C ILE A 685 -2.13 49.67 -7.13
N SER A 686 -1.26 49.78 -6.11
CA SER A 686 0.10 50.30 -6.29
C SER A 686 0.96 49.39 -7.18
N LYS A 687 0.71 48.08 -7.12
CA LYS A 687 1.39 47.07 -7.94
C LYS A 687 0.82 46.92 -9.35
N MET A 688 -0.44 47.29 -9.57
CA MET A 688 -1.08 47.20 -10.90
C MET A 688 -0.62 48.32 -11.86
N GLY A 689 -0.10 49.44 -11.32
CA GLY A 689 0.72 50.44 -12.02
C GLY A 689 0.12 51.07 -13.30
N ARG A 690 0.96 51.86 -14.02
CA ARG A 690 0.61 52.46 -15.34
C ARG A 690 0.65 51.44 -16.49
N GLU A 691 1.03 50.18 -16.23
CA GLU A 691 1.16 49.13 -17.25
C GLU A 691 -0.19 48.55 -17.69
N ILE A 692 -1.20 48.59 -16.81
CA ILE A 692 -2.51 48.01 -17.06
C ILE A 692 -3.49 49.13 -17.39
N PRO A 693 -4.26 49.04 -18.49
CA PRO A 693 -5.26 50.04 -18.83
C PRO A 693 -6.25 50.23 -17.67
N GLN A 694 -6.60 51.49 -17.36
CA GLN A 694 -7.49 51.82 -16.24
C GLN A 694 -8.79 51.00 -16.27
N LYS A 695 -9.35 50.76 -17.46
CA LYS A 695 -10.55 49.94 -17.67
C LYS A 695 -10.41 48.49 -17.19
N VAL A 696 -9.22 47.90 -17.25
CA VAL A 696 -8.92 46.55 -16.76
C VAL A 696 -8.72 46.59 -15.24
N VAL A 697 -8.04 47.61 -14.71
CA VAL A 697 -7.90 47.83 -13.26
C VAL A 697 -9.28 47.97 -12.60
N ASP A 698 -10.15 48.80 -13.17
CA ASP A 698 -11.53 48.99 -12.70
C ASP A 698 -12.37 47.69 -12.76
N ALA A 699 -12.04 46.80 -13.70
CA ALA A 699 -12.68 45.49 -13.83
C ALA A 699 -12.19 44.51 -12.75
N ILE A 700 -10.90 44.55 -12.41
CA ILE A 700 -10.30 43.71 -11.35
C ILE A 700 -10.83 44.14 -9.98
N LEU A 701 -10.91 45.44 -9.71
CA LEU A 701 -11.40 45.98 -8.44
C LEU A 701 -12.86 45.60 -8.14
N LYS A 702 -13.65 45.25 -9.15
CA LYS A 702 -15.03 44.76 -9.00
C LYS A 702 -15.13 43.29 -8.60
N ILE A 703 -14.01 42.56 -8.58
CA ILE A 703 -13.97 41.15 -8.18
C ILE A 703 -13.86 41.08 -6.65
N PRO A 704 -14.85 40.52 -5.95
CA PRO A 704 -14.79 40.39 -4.49
C PRO A 704 -13.76 39.33 -4.10
N LEU A 705 -12.83 39.70 -3.21
CA LEU A 705 -11.89 38.76 -2.60
C LEU A 705 -12.50 38.20 -1.30
N PRO A 706 -12.44 36.88 -1.06
CA PRO A 706 -13.01 36.26 0.13
C PRO A 706 -12.13 36.48 1.37
N HIS A 707 -12.75 36.75 2.52
CA HIS A 707 -12.04 36.91 3.80
C HIS A 707 -11.27 35.65 4.25
N VAL A 708 -11.71 34.46 3.82
CA VAL A 708 -11.03 33.19 4.09
C VAL A 708 -10.38 32.70 2.81
N LYS A 709 -9.03 32.65 2.80
CA LYS A 709 -8.26 32.18 1.65
C LYS A 709 -8.53 30.70 1.38
N ARG A 710 -9.08 30.40 0.22
CA ARG A 710 -9.31 29.05 -0.32
C ARG A 710 -8.52 28.91 -1.61
N PRO A 711 -8.25 27.69 -2.09
CA PRO A 711 -7.62 27.52 -3.39
C PRO A 711 -8.54 28.02 -4.52
N ASP A 712 -7.93 28.67 -5.52
CA ASP A 712 -8.59 29.05 -6.77
C ASP A 712 -9.23 27.83 -7.47
N HIS A 713 -10.39 28.03 -8.11
CA HIS A 713 -11.05 26.97 -8.87
C HIS A 713 -11.82 27.53 -10.08
N LEU A 714 -12.08 26.65 -11.05
CA LEU A 714 -12.82 26.98 -12.27
C LEU A 714 -14.33 27.00 -12.01
N VAL A 715 -14.99 28.04 -12.53
CA VAL A 715 -16.44 28.22 -12.47
C VAL A 715 -17.04 28.48 -13.84
N TRP A 716 -18.29 28.05 -14.01
CA TRP A 716 -19.09 28.41 -15.17
C TRP A 716 -19.67 29.81 -15.00
N HIS A 717 -19.24 30.77 -15.83
CA HIS A 717 -19.59 32.18 -15.66
C HIS A 717 -21.09 32.46 -15.78
N PHE A 718 -21.82 31.72 -16.62
CA PHE A 718 -23.23 31.99 -16.92
C PHE A 718 -24.21 31.38 -15.91
N ASN A 719 -23.72 30.97 -14.73
CA ASN A 719 -24.54 30.46 -13.63
C ASN A 719 -24.12 31.13 -12.32
N SER A 720 -25.10 31.59 -11.54
CA SER A 720 -24.88 32.20 -10.22
C SER A 720 -24.28 31.22 -9.21
N SER A 721 -24.51 29.91 -9.34
CA SER A 721 -23.86 28.91 -8.48
C SER A 721 -22.48 28.47 -8.96
N GLY A 722 -22.01 28.96 -10.13
CA GLY A 722 -20.72 28.56 -10.72
C GLY A 722 -20.66 27.11 -11.23
N ILE A 723 -21.69 26.30 -10.97
CA ILE A 723 -21.74 24.88 -11.35
C ILE A 723 -22.18 24.74 -12.80
N TYR A 724 -21.45 23.94 -13.57
CA TYR A 724 -21.85 23.58 -14.92
C TYR A 724 -22.97 22.51 -14.91
N THR A 725 -24.09 22.79 -15.59
CA THR A 725 -25.11 21.77 -15.89
C THR A 725 -25.55 21.84 -17.37
N VAL A 726 -25.90 20.69 -17.94
CA VAL A 726 -26.24 20.56 -19.37
C VAL A 726 -27.44 21.43 -19.77
N ASN A 727 -28.43 21.59 -18.89
CA ASN A 727 -29.62 22.43 -19.14
C ASN A 727 -29.29 23.93 -19.30
N LEU A 728 -28.25 24.44 -18.62
CA LEU A 728 -27.88 25.86 -18.64
C LEU A 728 -27.16 26.27 -19.93
N VAL A 729 -26.50 25.33 -20.61
CA VAL A 729 -25.87 25.55 -21.92
C VAL A 729 -26.93 25.83 -22.98
N THR A 730 -28.03 25.07 -22.99
CA THR A 730 -29.12 25.24 -23.94
C THR A 730 -29.79 26.61 -23.82
N ILE A 731 -29.95 27.12 -22.60
CA ILE A 731 -30.54 28.44 -22.31
C ILE A 731 -29.60 29.60 -22.69
N SER A 732 -28.29 29.44 -22.49
CA SER A 732 -27.29 30.46 -22.86
C SER A 732 -27.00 30.50 -24.36
N LEU A 733 -26.99 29.34 -25.03
CA LEU A 733 -26.88 29.24 -26.50
C LEU A 733 -28.09 29.87 -27.21
N THR A 734 -29.31 29.66 -26.70
CA THR A 734 -30.53 30.27 -27.25
C THR A 734 -30.57 31.78 -27.08
N LYS A 735 -30.10 32.33 -25.95
CA LYS A 735 -30.08 33.78 -25.72
C LYS A 735 -28.99 34.55 -26.47
N ARG A 736 -27.84 33.93 -26.77
CA ARG A 736 -26.66 34.66 -27.29
C ARG A 736 -26.35 34.41 -28.77
N PHE A 737 -26.71 33.24 -29.33
CA PHE A 737 -26.36 32.90 -30.72
C PHE A 737 -27.52 33.02 -31.72
N TRP A 738 -28.78 32.98 -31.28
CA TRP A 738 -29.93 33.14 -32.19
C TRP A 738 -30.34 34.59 -32.47
N ARG A 739 -29.78 35.59 -31.76
CA ARG A 739 -30.06 37.02 -31.99
C ARG A 739 -29.23 37.67 -33.12
N VAL A 740 -28.48 36.92 -33.92
CA VAL A 740 -27.67 37.46 -35.04
C VAL A 740 -28.29 37.18 -36.42
N LYS A 741 -29.58 36.83 -36.51
CA LYS A 741 -30.27 36.64 -37.80
C LYS A 741 -31.56 37.44 -37.97
N GLU A 742 -31.63 38.65 -37.41
CA GLU A 742 -32.60 39.66 -37.82
C GLU A 742 -31.89 40.87 -38.41
N LYS A 743 -31.54 40.77 -39.70
CA LYS A 743 -31.55 41.87 -40.69
C LYS A 743 -31.00 41.38 -42.03
N SER A 744 -31.91 40.99 -42.92
CA SER A 744 -31.92 41.35 -44.34
C SER A 744 -33.14 40.68 -45.00
N PRO A 745 -34.19 41.44 -45.35
CA PRO A 745 -35.19 40.99 -46.29
C PRO A 745 -34.64 41.20 -47.71
N ASN A 746 -34.57 40.16 -48.53
CA ASN A 746 -34.95 40.25 -49.96
C ASN A 746 -34.64 38.98 -50.77
N ARG A 747 -35.67 38.61 -51.54
CA ARG A 747 -35.69 37.92 -52.84
C ARG A 747 -35.50 36.39 -52.87
N LEU A 748 -36.66 35.74 -52.79
CA LEU A 748 -37.04 34.66 -53.70
C LEU A 748 -37.10 35.20 -55.15
N SER A 749 -36.40 34.54 -56.08
CA SER A 749 -36.85 34.35 -57.47
C SER A 749 -35.94 33.36 -58.19
N ASN A 750 -36.59 32.30 -58.69
CA ASN A 750 -36.17 31.20 -59.57
C ASN A 750 -35.39 30.05 -58.95
#